data_AF-A0A7J6HC94-F1
#
_entry.id   AF-A0A7J6HC94-F1
#
_cell.length_a   1.000
_cell.length_b   1.000
_cell.length_c   1.000
_cell.angle_alpha   90.00
_cell.angle_beta   90.00
_cell.angle_gamma   90.00
#
_symmetry.space_group_name_H-M   'P 1'
#
loop_
_entity.id
_entity.type
_entity.pdbx_description
1 polymer ?
#
loop_
_entity_poly.entity_id
_entity_poly.type
_entity_poly.pdbx_seq_one_letter_code
_entity_poly.pdbx_strand_id
1 'polypeptide(L)'
;MAVPVEEAIAALSTFSLEDEQAQVQGPGIWVLTERGATESPIEYNDVSAYRLSLSEDTKALNQLNALIHEGKEMSSVLYTYRSCVKALPQLPESMKQSQGDLYMETYQVLDLEMSRLREIQQWQASAASKLAADMQRFSRPERRINGPTVTHLWSMLKLLDVLVQLDHLKNAKASIPNDFSWYKRTFTQVSVQWHDTDSMREELDDLQIFLSTRWAILLNLHVEMFRVNNVEDILQVLIVFAVESLELDFALLFPERHILLRVLPVLVVLATSSEKDSESLYKRVKINRLINIFKNDPVIPAFPDLHLSPAAIMKELSMYFQKFSSQTRLLTIPAPHELPLREAQEYPLTYNLVFLDIITYQRHYLIINHIGSIRAEHDDFTIRFASAMNQLLLLKSSDSADVEWCKEVKGNVYDMVVEGFQILSRWTARIWEQCAWKFSRPCKDVPVELQEASASFSDYEKVVRYNYSAEERKALVELVSYVKSIGSMMQQCDTLVADALWETIHAEVQDFVQNTLATMLRTTFRKKKDLSRILSDMRTLSADWMANTGKSESEMHSLQHGGEESKGNVFFPRPVAPTASQVHCLQFLIYEVVSGGNLRKPGGLFGNSGSEIPVNDMKQLETFFYKLSFFLHILDYSATVATLTDLGFLWFREFYLESSRVIQFPIECSLPWMLVDYVLESQNTSLIESILMPFDIYNDSAQQALIVLKQRFLYDEIEAEVDHCFDLFVSKLCDTVFTYYKSWAASELLDPSFLFASDNGDKFSIQPMRFTALLKMTRVKLLGRTINLRSLITERMNKVFRENLEFLFDRFESQDLCAIVELEKLVDILKHAHCLLSTDLSIDSFSLMMSEMQENISLVSFSSRLASQIWSEMQNDFLPNFILCNTTQRFIRSSKVPHVPVQKPSVPYAKPNFYCGTQELNLAHQSFARLHSGFFGVPHMFSIVKLLGSRSLPWLIRALLDHISNKLTTLEPMITGLQESLPKSIGLLPFDGGVTGCMRLVKEHLNWGTKSELKSEVLRGIKEIGSVLYWMGLLDIVLVVKVEFSVSGHLNLIVAISHAEQREVDTWHFMQTAPWLGLLPSADGQVLHSQDGGDSPIVSLFKSVTAAILSKPGCPNPTSFNTLSKQAEAAGTESNIQFFINSLYLNIINSWVAQMVKQVVSPL
;
A
#
# COMPACT_ATOMS: atom_id res chain seq x y z
N MET A 1 -3.14 28.52 43.82
CA MET A 1 -1.84 28.66 43.12
C MET A 1 -2.15 28.65 41.65
N ALA A 2 -1.98 29.79 40.97
CA ALA A 2 -2.13 29.86 39.52
C ALA A 2 -0.84 29.31 38.92
N VAL A 3 -0.95 28.28 38.09
CA VAL A 3 0.19 27.77 37.32
C VAL A 3 0.70 28.93 36.44
N PRO A 4 1.99 29.30 36.51
CA PRO A 4 2.58 30.30 35.63
C PRO A 4 2.26 29.96 34.17
N VAL A 5 1.87 30.97 33.40
CA VAL A 5 1.52 30.80 31.98
C VAL A 5 2.67 30.16 31.21
N GLU A 6 3.91 30.39 31.62
CA GLU A 6 5.11 29.76 31.05
C GLU A 6 5.18 28.25 31.33
N GLU A 7 4.76 27.77 32.50
CA GLU A 7 4.67 26.33 32.81
C GLU A 7 3.50 25.67 32.06
N ALA A 8 2.39 26.37 31.88
CA ALA A 8 1.27 25.89 31.07
C ALA A 8 1.63 25.84 29.57
N ILE A 9 2.39 26.82 29.07
CA ILE A 9 2.93 26.83 27.69
C ILE A 9 3.98 25.74 27.51
N ALA A 10 4.86 25.51 28.49
CA ALA A 10 5.81 24.41 28.47
C ALA A 10 5.08 23.05 28.43
N ALA A 11 4.04 22.87 29.25
CA ALA A 11 3.20 21.67 29.24
C ALA A 11 2.45 21.50 27.89
N LEU A 12 1.93 22.58 27.31
CA LEU A 12 1.30 22.56 25.98
C LEU A 12 2.31 22.30 24.86
N SER A 13 3.57 22.72 25.00
CA SER A 13 4.64 22.45 24.05
C SER A 13 5.17 21.01 24.11
N THR A 14 4.91 20.29 25.22
CA THR A 14 5.14 18.84 25.32
C THR A 14 3.99 18.00 24.75
N PHE A 15 2.81 18.59 24.52
CA PHE A 15 1.78 17.97 23.72
C PHE A 15 2.16 18.11 22.25
N SER A 16 2.74 17.05 21.68
CA SER A 16 2.63 16.82 20.24
C SER A 16 1.14 16.67 19.95
N LEU A 17 0.51 17.71 19.39
CA LEU A 17 -0.69 17.50 18.59
C LEU A 17 -0.23 16.73 17.35
N GLU A 18 0.01 15.43 17.52
CA GLU A 18 -0.07 14.53 16.39
C GLU A 18 -1.49 14.71 15.87
N ASP A 19 -1.66 15.34 14.71
CA ASP A 19 -2.88 15.17 13.94
C ASP A 19 -3.19 13.67 13.99
N GLU A 20 -4.37 13.28 14.50
CA GLU A 20 -4.83 11.90 14.63
C GLU A 20 -4.95 11.26 13.24
N GLN A 21 -3.81 11.07 12.55
CA GLN A 21 -3.71 10.39 11.28
C GLN A 21 -3.69 8.89 11.60
N ALA A 22 -4.57 8.14 10.94
CA ALA A 22 -4.54 6.69 11.02
C ALA A 22 -3.15 6.17 10.59
N GLN A 23 -2.51 5.37 11.44
CA GLN A 23 -1.21 4.75 11.15
C GLN A 23 -1.41 3.57 10.20
N VAL A 24 -1.63 3.87 8.92
CA VAL A 24 -1.78 2.89 7.84
C VAL A 24 -0.43 2.41 7.29
N GLN A 25 0.69 2.98 7.76
CA GLN A 25 2.04 2.60 7.41
C GLN A 25 2.94 2.64 8.66
N GLY A 26 3.96 1.77 8.71
CA GLY A 26 4.96 1.80 9.77
C GLY A 26 5.83 3.07 9.75
N PRO A 27 6.50 3.40 10.87
CA PRO A 27 7.36 4.57 10.94
C PRO A 27 8.55 4.40 9.99
N GLY A 28 8.72 5.35 9.07
CA GLY A 28 9.96 5.42 8.27
C GLY A 28 11.18 5.57 9.18
N ILE A 29 12.26 4.86 8.81
CA ILE A 29 13.46 4.67 9.61
C ILE A 29 14.09 6.02 9.98
N TRP A 30 14.23 6.24 11.28
CA TRP A 30 14.88 7.41 11.84
C TRP A 30 16.39 7.18 11.97
N VAL A 31 17.15 8.27 12.00
CA VAL A 31 18.56 8.24 12.40
C VAL A 31 18.61 7.74 13.85
N LEU A 32 19.19 6.56 14.02
CA LEU A 32 19.31 5.87 15.31
C LEU A 32 20.25 6.64 16.24
N THR A 33 19.77 6.95 17.44
CA THR A 33 20.65 7.22 18.60
C THR A 33 20.94 5.89 19.28
N GLU A 34 22.08 5.29 18.96
CA GLU A 34 22.53 4.03 19.56
C GLU A 34 22.61 4.15 21.09
N ARG A 35 21.76 3.41 21.81
CA ARG A 35 21.90 3.19 23.27
C ARG A 35 22.26 1.76 23.66
N GLY A 36 22.63 0.94 22.68
CA GLY A 36 23.11 -0.42 22.89
C GLY A 36 23.33 -1.08 21.55
N ALA A 37 24.55 -1.00 21.02
CA ALA A 37 24.97 -1.80 19.89
C ALA A 37 25.72 -3.03 20.45
N THR A 38 25.34 -4.24 20.03
CA THR A 38 26.11 -5.47 20.30
C THR A 38 27.39 -5.54 19.47
N GLU A 39 27.53 -4.70 18.44
CA GLU A 39 28.82 -4.36 17.87
C GLU A 39 29.65 -3.68 18.95
N SER A 40 30.46 -4.50 19.65
CA SER A 40 31.41 -4.01 20.63
C SER A 40 32.27 -2.95 19.94
N PRO A 41 32.21 -1.66 20.35
CA PRO A 41 33.04 -0.62 19.74
C PRO A 41 34.55 -0.87 19.96
N ILE A 42 34.88 -1.90 20.75
CA ILE A 42 36.23 -2.37 21.05
C ILE A 42 36.46 -3.83 20.62
N GLU A 43 35.60 -4.44 19.81
CA GLU A 43 35.78 -5.78 19.21
C GLU A 43 36.29 -6.86 20.20
N TYR A 44 35.60 -7.07 21.32
CA TYR A 44 36.01 -8.05 22.36
C TYR A 44 37.41 -7.85 22.98
N ASN A 45 38.07 -6.70 22.77
CA ASN A 45 39.40 -6.45 23.35
C ASN A 45 39.38 -6.42 24.90
N ASP A 46 38.24 -6.11 25.49
CA ASP A 46 37.97 -6.15 26.93
C ASP A 46 37.94 -7.57 27.52
N VAL A 47 37.79 -8.62 26.71
CA VAL A 47 37.80 -10.01 27.20
C VAL A 47 39.08 -10.35 27.95
N SER A 48 40.21 -9.74 27.57
CA SER A 48 41.49 -9.89 28.24
C SER A 48 41.46 -9.46 29.72
N ALA A 49 40.56 -8.54 30.10
CA ALA A 49 40.40 -8.07 31.47
C ALA A 49 39.83 -9.15 32.40
N TYR A 50 39.08 -10.12 31.88
CA TYR A 50 38.51 -11.23 32.65
C TYR A 50 39.53 -12.33 32.97
N ARG A 51 40.78 -12.20 32.53
CA ARG A 51 41.88 -13.15 32.78
C ARG A 51 41.57 -14.59 32.34
N LEU A 52 40.68 -14.75 31.36
CA LEU A 52 40.41 -16.02 30.70
C LEU A 52 41.46 -16.28 29.60
N SER A 53 41.69 -17.55 29.25
CA SER A 53 42.62 -17.95 28.19
C SER A 53 42.04 -17.76 26.77
N LEU A 54 41.35 -16.64 26.53
CA LEU A 54 40.59 -16.34 25.30
C LEU A 54 41.22 -15.20 24.46
N SER A 55 42.31 -14.59 24.89
CA SER A 55 42.88 -13.40 24.22
C SER A 55 43.37 -13.63 22.79
N GLU A 56 43.87 -14.82 22.49
CA GLU A 56 44.21 -15.21 21.11
C GLU A 56 42.95 -15.60 20.31
N ASP A 57 41.89 -16.04 20.99
CA ASP A 57 40.63 -16.45 20.36
C ASP A 57 39.91 -15.19 19.88
N THR A 58 39.76 -14.16 20.73
CA THR A 58 39.14 -12.89 20.33
C THR A 58 39.82 -12.23 19.13
N LYS A 59 41.16 -12.29 19.03
CA LYS A 59 41.89 -11.81 17.84
C LYS A 59 41.50 -12.56 16.56
N ALA A 60 41.35 -13.88 16.63
CA ALA A 60 40.91 -14.68 15.49
C ALA A 60 39.45 -14.39 15.14
N LEU A 61 38.59 -14.21 16.14
CA LEU A 61 37.18 -13.83 16.00
C LEU A 61 37.04 -12.53 15.21
N ASN A 62 37.80 -11.49 15.57
CA ASN A 62 37.76 -10.20 14.87
C ASN A 62 38.23 -10.33 13.42
N GLN A 63 39.26 -11.15 13.17
CA GLN A 63 39.72 -11.44 11.80
C GLN A 63 38.63 -12.14 10.98
N LEU A 64 37.91 -13.11 11.54
CA LEU A 64 36.80 -13.77 10.86
C LEU A 64 35.64 -12.80 10.62
N ASN A 65 35.30 -11.94 11.57
CA ASN A 65 34.23 -10.95 11.42
C ASN A 65 34.56 -9.93 10.32
N ALA A 66 35.81 -9.48 10.23
CA ALA A 66 36.27 -8.60 9.15
C ALA A 66 36.11 -9.29 7.77
N LEU A 67 36.52 -10.56 7.66
CA LEU A 67 36.31 -11.33 6.43
C LEU A 67 34.82 -11.49 6.10
N ILE A 68 33.95 -11.76 7.08
CA ILE A 68 32.51 -11.86 6.85
C ILE A 68 31.95 -10.55 6.27
N HIS A 69 32.37 -9.40 6.81
CA HIS A 69 31.94 -8.09 6.31
C HIS A 69 32.43 -7.86 4.87
N GLU A 70 33.73 -8.02 4.61
CA GLU A 70 34.32 -7.90 3.25
C GLU A 70 33.63 -8.83 2.25
N GLY A 71 33.39 -10.09 2.63
CA GLY A 71 32.76 -11.06 1.74
C GLY A 71 31.29 -10.74 1.43
N LYS A 72 30.54 -10.11 2.34
CA LYS A 72 29.19 -9.60 2.05
C LYS A 72 29.20 -8.46 1.02
N GLU A 73 30.21 -7.59 1.07
CA GLU A 73 30.40 -6.56 0.05
C GLU A 73 30.71 -7.19 -1.32
N MET A 74 31.55 -8.22 -1.34
CA MET A 74 31.83 -8.98 -2.57
C MET A 74 30.61 -9.69 -3.15
N SER A 75 29.74 -10.26 -2.29
CA SER A 75 28.47 -10.86 -2.72
C SER A 75 27.57 -9.82 -3.40
N SER A 76 27.54 -8.61 -2.85
CA SER A 76 26.79 -7.50 -3.43
C SER A 76 27.31 -7.12 -4.83
N VAL A 77 28.64 -7.09 -5.02
CA VAL A 77 29.25 -6.85 -6.34
C VAL A 77 28.87 -7.93 -7.35
N LEU A 78 28.97 -9.22 -6.98
CA LEU A 78 28.61 -10.31 -7.90
C LEU A 78 27.13 -10.35 -8.25
N TYR A 79 26.26 -10.13 -7.26
CA TYR A 79 24.83 -10.12 -7.47
C TYR A 79 24.39 -9.02 -8.44
N THR A 80 24.96 -7.84 -8.28
CA THR A 80 24.59 -6.64 -9.04
C THR A 80 25.40 -6.48 -10.33
N TYR A 81 26.29 -7.43 -10.64
CA TYR A 81 27.03 -7.46 -11.89
C TYR A 81 26.08 -7.58 -13.08
N ARG A 82 26.09 -6.56 -13.94
CA ARG A 82 25.42 -6.54 -15.25
C ARG A 82 26.49 -6.41 -16.35
N SER A 83 26.31 -7.13 -17.45
CA SER A 83 27.30 -7.17 -18.54
C SER A 83 27.59 -5.78 -19.11
N CYS A 84 28.85 -5.36 -19.06
CA CYS A 84 29.34 -4.15 -19.69
C CYS A 84 29.42 -4.31 -21.21
N VAL A 85 29.74 -5.53 -21.69
CA VAL A 85 29.87 -5.80 -23.14
C VAL A 85 28.57 -5.56 -23.89
N LYS A 86 27.41 -5.84 -23.27
CA LYS A 86 26.10 -5.56 -23.87
C LYS A 86 25.87 -4.06 -24.14
N ALA A 87 26.55 -3.17 -23.41
CA ALA A 87 26.43 -1.72 -23.56
C ALA A 87 27.49 -1.10 -24.49
N LEU A 88 28.53 -1.85 -24.86
CA LEU A 88 29.62 -1.33 -25.69
C LEU A 88 29.23 -1.29 -27.19
N PRO A 89 29.57 -0.20 -27.91
CA PRO A 89 29.20 -0.03 -29.31
C PRO A 89 29.96 -1.01 -30.22
N GLN A 90 29.24 -1.68 -31.11
CA GLN A 90 29.86 -2.48 -32.19
C GLN A 90 30.12 -1.57 -33.40
N LEU A 91 31.39 -1.39 -33.78
CA LEU A 91 31.74 -0.54 -34.92
C LEU A 91 31.36 -1.19 -36.26
N PRO A 92 30.74 -0.45 -37.19
CA PRO A 92 30.61 -0.87 -38.57
C PRO A 92 31.97 -0.97 -39.28
N GLU A 93 32.09 -1.85 -40.28
CA GLU A 93 33.36 -2.12 -40.99
C GLU A 93 33.99 -0.88 -41.66
N SER A 94 33.24 0.20 -41.85
CA SER A 94 33.70 1.48 -42.42
C SER A 94 34.60 2.30 -41.48
N MET A 95 34.62 2.01 -40.18
CA MET A 95 35.38 2.76 -39.16
C MET A 95 36.61 1.99 -38.61
N LYS A 96 37.22 1.11 -39.42
CA LYS A 96 38.42 0.34 -39.01
C LYS A 96 39.61 1.18 -38.52
N GLN A 97 39.69 2.45 -38.89
CA GLN A 97 40.79 3.34 -38.47
C GLN A 97 40.70 3.77 -36.99
N SER A 98 39.49 3.87 -36.42
CA SER A 98 39.26 4.18 -35.00
C SER A 98 39.09 2.94 -34.12
N GLN A 99 39.30 1.75 -34.69
CA GLN A 99 39.11 0.47 -34.02
C GLN A 99 40.13 0.25 -32.89
N GLY A 100 41.37 0.74 -33.05
CA GLY A 100 42.40 0.66 -32.01
C GLY A 100 42.04 1.46 -30.76
N ASP A 101 41.56 2.69 -30.95
CA ASP A 101 41.14 3.57 -29.85
C ASP A 101 39.92 3.00 -29.12
N LEU A 102 38.94 2.45 -29.85
CA LEU A 102 37.80 1.79 -29.22
C LEU A 102 38.21 0.55 -28.42
N TYR A 103 39.16 -0.26 -28.92
CA TYR A 103 39.65 -1.41 -28.16
C TYR A 103 40.39 -0.99 -26.90
N MET A 104 41.12 0.13 -26.93
CA MET A 104 41.76 0.70 -25.75
C MET A 104 40.72 1.16 -24.72
N GLU A 105 39.70 1.93 -25.13
CA GLU A 105 38.64 2.37 -24.22
C GLU A 105 37.82 1.20 -23.67
N THR A 106 37.47 0.23 -24.54
CA THR A 106 36.79 -1.01 -24.13
C THR A 106 37.62 -1.77 -23.11
N TYR A 107 38.93 -1.88 -23.32
CA TYR A 107 39.83 -2.51 -22.38
C TYR A 107 39.84 -1.77 -21.04
N GLN A 108 39.92 -0.45 -21.03
CA GLN A 108 39.92 0.36 -19.80
C GLN A 108 38.64 0.20 -18.97
N VAL A 109 37.47 0.17 -19.63
CA VAL A 109 36.18 -0.05 -18.93
C VAL A 109 36.12 -1.46 -18.34
N LEU A 110 36.48 -2.48 -19.14
CA LEU A 110 36.43 -3.86 -18.69
C LEU A 110 37.50 -4.17 -17.62
N ASP A 111 38.68 -3.55 -17.68
CA ASP A 111 39.75 -3.80 -16.71
C ASP A 111 39.37 -3.40 -15.29
N LEU A 112 38.57 -2.33 -15.13
CA LEU A 112 38.04 -1.93 -13.82
C LEU A 112 37.17 -3.04 -13.19
N GLU A 113 36.26 -3.61 -13.99
CA GLU A 113 35.37 -4.68 -13.52
C GLU A 113 36.12 -6.01 -13.35
N MET A 114 37.09 -6.31 -14.23
CA MET A 114 37.93 -7.50 -14.10
C MET A 114 38.88 -7.40 -12.90
N SER A 115 39.31 -6.21 -12.52
CA SER A 115 40.07 -5.96 -11.28
C SER A 115 39.27 -6.38 -10.06
N ARG A 116 37.97 -6.04 -10.00
CA ARG A 116 37.09 -6.49 -8.91
C ARG A 116 36.96 -8.01 -8.86
N LEU A 117 36.88 -8.68 -10.01
CA LEU A 117 36.84 -10.16 -10.06
C LEU A 117 38.17 -10.79 -9.61
N ARG A 118 39.32 -10.17 -9.93
CA ARG A 118 40.63 -10.57 -9.40
C ARG A 118 40.70 -10.40 -7.88
N GLU A 119 40.20 -9.29 -7.35
CA GLU A 119 40.11 -9.05 -5.90
C GLU A 119 39.26 -10.13 -5.22
N ILE A 120 38.10 -10.49 -5.79
CA ILE A 120 37.26 -11.59 -5.27
C ILE A 120 38.00 -12.93 -5.31
N GLN A 121 38.72 -13.23 -6.40
CA GLN A 121 39.51 -14.46 -6.52
C GLN A 121 40.64 -14.53 -5.48
N GLN A 122 41.35 -13.43 -5.24
CA GLN A 122 42.42 -13.36 -4.25
C GLN A 122 41.87 -13.43 -2.82
N TRP A 123 40.79 -12.68 -2.56
CA TRP A 123 40.14 -12.65 -1.26
C TRP A 123 39.58 -14.01 -0.87
N GLN A 124 38.87 -14.71 -1.77
CA GLN A 124 38.32 -16.02 -1.43
C GLN A 124 39.42 -17.03 -1.10
N ALA A 125 40.59 -16.92 -1.73
CA ALA A 125 41.74 -17.78 -1.43
C ALA A 125 42.33 -17.47 -0.05
N SER A 126 42.48 -16.18 0.28
CA SER A 126 42.89 -15.71 1.60
C SER A 126 41.88 -16.14 2.69
N ALA A 127 40.58 -15.96 2.43
CA ALA A 127 39.51 -16.32 3.36
C ALA A 127 39.45 -17.84 3.60
N ALA A 128 39.56 -18.65 2.55
CA ALA A 128 39.62 -20.10 2.64
C ALA A 128 40.83 -20.59 3.46
N SER A 129 42.02 -20.03 3.20
CA SER A 129 43.24 -20.39 3.91
C SER A 129 43.18 -19.99 5.39
N LYS A 130 42.71 -18.78 5.70
CA LYS A 130 42.52 -18.30 7.08
C LYS A 130 41.48 -19.12 7.83
N LEU A 131 40.36 -19.49 7.19
CA LEU A 131 39.34 -20.35 7.79
C LEU A 131 39.89 -21.75 8.09
N ALA A 132 40.62 -22.36 7.15
CA ALA A 132 41.24 -23.66 7.35
C ALA A 132 42.29 -23.63 8.49
N ALA A 133 43.13 -22.58 8.52
CA ALA A 133 44.12 -22.37 9.58
C ALA A 133 43.46 -22.17 10.96
N ASP A 134 42.36 -21.43 11.02
CA ASP A 134 41.62 -21.22 12.27
C ASP A 134 40.95 -22.51 12.75
N MET A 135 40.35 -23.30 11.86
CA MET A 135 39.83 -24.63 12.23
C MET A 135 40.95 -25.55 12.75
N GLN A 136 42.13 -25.57 12.10
CA GLN A 136 43.26 -26.38 12.57
C GLN A 136 43.71 -26.02 13.98
N ARG A 137 43.64 -24.74 14.33
CA ARG A 137 44.09 -24.23 15.62
C ARG A 137 43.39 -24.96 16.76
N PHE A 138 42.10 -25.24 16.63
CA PHE A 138 41.32 -26.00 17.59
C PHE A 138 41.54 -27.52 17.50
N SER A 139 42.09 -28.02 16.39
CA SER A 139 42.49 -29.41 16.21
C SER A 139 43.88 -29.75 16.78
N ARG A 140 44.64 -28.79 17.33
CA ARG A 140 45.95 -29.03 17.97
C ARG A 140 45.80 -29.72 19.33
N PRO A 141 46.66 -30.68 19.72
CA PRO A 141 46.51 -31.43 20.98
C PRO A 141 46.30 -30.57 22.24
N GLU A 142 46.96 -29.41 22.31
CA GLU A 142 46.85 -28.44 23.41
C GLU A 142 45.51 -27.69 23.44
N ARG A 143 44.93 -27.42 22.26
CA ARG A 143 43.66 -26.68 22.10
C ARG A 143 42.44 -27.59 21.95
N ARG A 144 42.64 -28.88 21.67
CA ARG A 144 41.61 -29.92 21.62
C ARG A 144 40.81 -30.06 22.92
N ILE A 145 41.42 -29.67 24.04
CA ILE A 145 40.83 -29.73 25.37
C ILE A 145 40.00 -28.47 25.67
N ASN A 146 40.11 -27.37 24.92
CA ASN A 146 39.30 -26.18 25.21
C ASN A 146 38.23 -25.93 24.15
N GLY A 147 38.46 -26.38 22.91
CA GLY A 147 37.49 -26.23 21.82
C GLY A 147 37.26 -24.79 21.37
N PRO A 148 36.55 -24.60 20.24
CA PRO A 148 36.10 -23.27 19.83
C PRO A 148 34.94 -22.80 20.72
N THR A 149 34.91 -21.49 20.97
CA THR A 149 33.74 -20.83 21.59
C THR A 149 32.54 -20.88 20.64
N VAL A 150 31.33 -20.73 21.18
CA VAL A 150 30.07 -20.70 20.39
C VAL A 150 30.07 -19.55 19.40
N THR A 151 30.55 -18.39 19.82
CA THR A 151 30.71 -17.22 18.95
C THR A 151 31.69 -17.51 17.81
N HIS A 152 32.78 -18.26 18.07
CA HIS A 152 33.67 -18.72 17.00
C HIS A 152 33.00 -19.70 16.05
N LEU A 153 32.23 -20.67 16.56
CA LEU A 153 31.46 -21.60 15.73
C LEU A 153 30.53 -20.82 14.79
N TRP A 154 29.80 -19.83 15.31
CA TRP A 154 28.97 -18.94 14.50
C TRP A 154 29.77 -18.13 13.48
N SER A 155 30.92 -17.56 13.83
CA SER A 155 31.78 -16.84 12.87
C SER A 155 32.32 -17.77 11.77
N MET A 156 32.72 -19.00 12.10
CA MET A 156 33.12 -20.00 11.10
C MET A 156 31.96 -20.34 10.14
N LEU A 157 30.75 -20.55 10.68
CA LEU A 157 29.55 -20.86 9.88
C LEU A 157 29.12 -19.68 9.00
N LYS A 158 29.16 -18.45 9.54
CA LYS A 158 28.84 -17.22 8.79
C LYS A 158 29.84 -16.99 7.65
N LEU A 159 31.14 -17.20 7.88
CA LEU A 159 32.14 -17.08 6.82
C LEU A 159 31.95 -18.18 5.76
N LEU A 160 31.65 -19.42 6.17
CA LEU A 160 31.34 -20.50 5.24
C LEU A 160 30.08 -20.18 4.41
N ASP A 161 29.03 -19.62 5.00
CA ASP A 161 27.82 -19.21 4.28
C ASP A 161 28.13 -18.16 3.21
N VAL A 162 28.95 -17.16 3.53
CA VAL A 162 29.40 -16.15 2.58
C VAL A 162 30.16 -16.80 1.41
N LEU A 163 31.08 -17.74 1.68
CA LEU A 163 31.80 -18.47 0.62
C LEU A 163 30.85 -19.30 -0.27
N VAL A 164 29.85 -19.96 0.33
CA VAL A 164 28.82 -20.73 -0.40
C VAL A 164 27.97 -19.82 -1.28
N GLN A 165 27.52 -18.68 -0.75
CA GLN A 165 26.74 -17.70 -1.51
C GLN A 165 27.54 -17.08 -2.66
N LEU A 166 28.80 -16.69 -2.42
CA LEU A 166 29.68 -16.15 -3.45
C LEU A 166 29.88 -17.13 -4.61
N ASP A 167 30.12 -18.40 -4.31
CA ASP A 167 30.30 -19.42 -5.35
C ASP A 167 28.99 -19.64 -6.12
N HIS A 168 27.86 -19.66 -5.42
CA HIS A 168 26.56 -19.77 -6.06
C HIS A 168 26.25 -18.57 -6.97
N LEU A 169 26.48 -17.34 -6.51
CA LEU A 169 26.30 -16.11 -7.28
C LEU A 169 27.21 -16.07 -8.51
N LYS A 170 28.49 -16.44 -8.35
CA LYS A 170 29.44 -16.56 -9.46
C LYS A 170 28.93 -17.52 -10.54
N ASN A 171 28.43 -18.68 -10.12
CA ASN A 171 27.92 -19.71 -11.04
C ASN A 171 26.57 -19.32 -11.68
N ALA A 172 25.79 -18.44 -11.04
CA ALA A 172 24.50 -17.97 -11.55
C ALA A 172 24.64 -16.89 -12.65
N LYS A 173 25.75 -16.16 -12.69
CA LYS A 173 25.97 -15.02 -13.60
C LYS A 173 26.74 -15.41 -14.86
N ALA A 174 26.02 -15.78 -15.92
CA ALA A 174 26.60 -16.12 -17.22
C ALA A 174 27.29 -14.93 -17.95
N SER A 175 26.98 -13.68 -17.58
CA SER A 175 27.62 -12.47 -18.13
C SER A 175 29.10 -12.36 -17.77
N ILE A 176 29.50 -12.79 -16.57
CA ILE A 176 30.88 -12.70 -16.08
C ILE A 176 31.87 -13.40 -17.03
N PRO A 177 31.73 -14.70 -17.36
CA PRO A 177 32.66 -15.38 -18.27
C PRO A 177 32.60 -14.83 -19.70
N ASN A 178 31.46 -14.28 -20.13
CA ASN A 178 31.32 -13.65 -21.45
C ASN A 178 32.11 -12.35 -21.54
N ASP A 179 31.97 -11.47 -20.55
CA ASP A 179 32.67 -10.19 -20.47
C ASP A 179 34.17 -10.41 -20.32
N PHE A 180 34.58 -11.39 -19.50
CA PHE A 180 35.97 -11.80 -19.38
C PHE A 180 36.56 -12.30 -20.72
N SER A 181 35.79 -13.07 -21.49
CA SER A 181 36.24 -13.54 -22.82
C SER A 181 36.47 -12.38 -23.79
N TRP A 182 35.65 -11.33 -23.73
CA TRP A 182 35.86 -10.11 -24.51
C TRP A 182 37.08 -9.32 -24.03
N TYR A 183 37.23 -9.17 -22.73
CA TYR A 183 38.38 -8.52 -22.10
C TYR A 183 39.70 -9.18 -22.51
N LYS A 184 39.78 -10.52 -22.50
CA LYS A 184 40.99 -11.25 -22.95
C LYS A 184 41.32 -11.00 -24.43
N ARG A 185 40.29 -10.89 -25.29
CA ARG A 185 40.47 -10.56 -26.72
C ARG A 185 40.98 -9.14 -26.91
N THR A 186 40.40 -8.16 -26.22
CA THR A 186 40.83 -6.75 -26.33
C THR A 186 42.22 -6.54 -25.75
N PHE A 187 42.53 -7.18 -24.61
CA PHE A 187 43.88 -7.23 -24.05
C PHE A 187 44.90 -7.70 -25.08
N THR A 188 44.61 -8.79 -25.81
CA THR A 188 45.53 -9.31 -26.85
C THR A 188 45.81 -8.30 -27.97
N GLN A 189 44.83 -7.45 -28.31
CA GLN A 189 44.98 -6.41 -29.34
C GLN A 189 45.76 -5.19 -28.84
N VAL A 190 45.54 -4.80 -27.58
CA VAL A 190 46.05 -3.55 -27.00
C VAL A 190 47.44 -3.72 -26.36
N SER A 191 47.70 -4.89 -25.75
CA SER A 191 48.93 -5.18 -25.00
C SER A 191 50.18 -5.40 -25.85
N VAL A 192 50.07 -5.43 -27.18
CA VAL A 192 51.20 -5.72 -28.10
C VAL A 192 52.39 -4.78 -27.88
N GLN A 193 52.15 -3.58 -27.36
CA GLN A 193 53.15 -2.55 -27.12
C GLN A 193 53.57 -2.41 -25.64
N TRP A 194 53.03 -3.24 -24.75
CA TRP A 194 53.23 -3.11 -23.30
C TRP A 194 54.42 -3.94 -22.82
N HIS A 195 55.03 -3.50 -21.72
CA HIS A 195 56.09 -4.24 -21.04
C HIS A 195 55.44 -5.13 -19.96
N ASP A 196 55.96 -6.35 -19.75
CA ASP A 196 55.46 -7.32 -18.75
C ASP A 196 54.13 -8.04 -19.08
N THR A 197 53.87 -8.28 -20.38
CA THR A 197 52.64 -8.93 -20.84
C THR A 197 52.50 -10.40 -20.44
N ASP A 198 53.60 -11.09 -20.16
CA ASP A 198 53.58 -12.53 -19.92
C ASP A 198 53.06 -12.87 -18.51
N SER A 199 53.47 -12.12 -17.48
CA SER A 199 52.90 -12.27 -16.13
C SER A 199 51.40 -11.97 -16.10
N MET A 200 50.96 -10.92 -16.80
CA MET A 200 49.52 -10.62 -16.89
C MET A 200 48.74 -11.72 -17.61
N ARG A 201 49.33 -12.38 -18.62
CA ARG A 201 48.68 -13.52 -19.30
C ARG A 201 48.47 -14.70 -18.36
N GLU A 202 49.46 -15.01 -17.51
CA GLU A 202 49.34 -16.07 -16.50
C GLU A 202 48.21 -15.76 -15.51
N GLU A 203 48.13 -14.53 -14.99
CA GLU A 203 47.04 -14.12 -14.09
C GLU A 203 45.66 -14.23 -14.76
N LEU A 204 45.56 -13.90 -16.07
CA LEU A 204 44.32 -14.05 -16.82
C LEU A 204 43.95 -15.52 -17.05
N ASP A 205 44.93 -16.39 -17.26
CA ASP A 205 44.68 -17.83 -17.39
C ASP A 205 44.16 -18.42 -16.06
N ASP A 206 44.73 -18.01 -14.92
CA ASP A 206 44.25 -18.40 -13.59
C ASP A 206 42.83 -17.89 -13.31
N LEU A 207 42.54 -16.63 -13.65
CA LEU A 207 41.19 -16.07 -13.52
C LEU A 207 40.20 -16.80 -14.43
N GLN A 208 40.60 -17.19 -15.64
CA GLN A 208 39.76 -17.98 -16.54
C GLN A 208 39.37 -19.33 -15.93
N ILE A 209 40.30 -20.01 -15.27
CA ILE A 209 40.03 -21.28 -14.58
C ILE A 209 39.04 -21.05 -13.44
N PHE A 210 39.23 -20.00 -12.64
CA PHE A 210 38.33 -19.65 -11.54
C PHE A 210 36.89 -19.37 -12.00
N LEU A 211 36.73 -18.59 -13.07
CA LEU A 211 35.42 -18.20 -13.59
C LEU A 211 34.69 -19.34 -14.30
N SER A 212 35.42 -20.25 -14.94
CA SER A 212 34.84 -21.37 -15.70
C SER A 212 34.54 -22.61 -14.85
N THR A 213 35.26 -22.79 -13.74
CA THR A 213 35.11 -23.95 -12.86
C THR A 213 33.91 -23.74 -11.93
N ARG A 214 32.92 -24.64 -11.98
CA ARG A 214 31.78 -24.61 -11.06
C ARG A 214 32.23 -25.03 -9.66
N TRP A 215 31.72 -24.38 -8.62
CA TRP A 215 32.11 -24.62 -7.22
C TRP A 215 33.61 -24.36 -6.91
N ALA A 216 34.27 -23.47 -7.65
CA ALA A 216 35.71 -23.23 -7.53
C ALA A 216 36.14 -22.75 -6.12
N ILE A 217 35.30 -21.96 -5.43
CA ILE A 217 35.61 -21.44 -4.09
C ILE A 217 35.57 -22.58 -3.08
N LEU A 218 34.54 -23.42 -3.14
CA LEU A 218 34.44 -24.59 -2.25
C LEU A 218 35.53 -25.63 -2.51
N LEU A 219 35.92 -25.83 -3.77
CA LEU A 219 37.04 -26.71 -4.12
C LEU A 219 38.36 -26.18 -3.56
N ASN A 220 38.59 -24.86 -3.66
CA ASN A 220 39.76 -24.23 -3.06
C ASN A 220 39.76 -24.35 -1.54
N LEU A 221 38.61 -24.14 -0.88
CA LEU A 221 38.47 -24.38 0.56
C LEU A 221 38.82 -25.81 0.94
N HIS A 222 38.35 -26.81 0.18
CA HIS A 222 38.71 -28.20 0.43
C HIS A 222 40.22 -28.44 0.28
N VAL A 223 40.88 -27.84 -0.71
CA VAL A 223 42.34 -27.93 -0.87
C VAL A 223 43.07 -27.33 0.34
N GLU A 224 42.66 -26.15 0.79
CA GLU A 224 43.23 -25.50 1.99
C GLU A 224 42.99 -26.33 3.26
N MET A 225 41.81 -26.93 3.41
CA MET A 225 41.54 -27.85 4.52
C MET A 225 42.39 -29.12 4.46
N PHE A 226 42.61 -29.68 3.26
CA PHE A 226 43.43 -30.89 3.10
C PHE A 226 44.92 -30.65 3.37
N ARG A 227 45.43 -29.44 3.10
CA ARG A 227 46.81 -29.04 3.46
C ARG A 227 47.06 -29.07 4.97
N VAL A 228 45.99 -29.13 5.75
CA VAL A 228 45.97 -28.81 7.16
C VAL A 228 45.44 -30.01 7.95
N ASN A 229 46.28 -30.60 8.82
CA ASN A 229 45.95 -31.87 9.46
C ASN A 229 44.83 -31.76 10.52
N ASN A 230 43.94 -32.75 10.57
CA ASN A 230 42.87 -32.94 11.57
C ASN A 230 41.71 -31.91 11.54
N VAL A 231 41.42 -31.26 10.42
CA VAL A 231 40.28 -30.32 10.31
C VAL A 231 38.92 -31.03 10.44
N GLU A 232 38.85 -32.32 10.09
CA GLU A 232 37.64 -33.17 10.17
C GLU A 232 36.98 -33.18 11.56
N ASP A 233 37.76 -33.09 12.63
CA ASP A 233 37.23 -33.02 14.00
C ASP A 233 36.34 -31.77 14.21
N ILE A 234 36.73 -30.63 13.64
CA ILE A 234 35.99 -29.36 13.76
C ILE A 234 34.79 -29.34 12.82
N LEU A 235 34.91 -29.89 11.61
CA LEU A 235 33.77 -30.06 10.69
C LEU A 235 32.64 -30.87 11.35
N GLN A 236 32.97 -31.94 12.07
CA GLN A 236 31.98 -32.71 12.82
C GLN A 236 31.32 -31.92 13.95
N VAL A 237 32.09 -31.08 14.67
CA VAL A 237 31.55 -30.20 15.72
C VAL A 237 30.59 -29.17 15.14
N LEU A 238 30.94 -28.56 14.00
CA LEU A 238 30.08 -27.62 13.28
C LEU A 238 28.77 -28.28 12.81
N ILE A 239 28.83 -29.51 12.30
CA ILE A 239 27.63 -30.27 11.91
C ILE A 239 26.74 -30.56 13.12
N VAL A 240 27.31 -31.01 14.25
CA VAL A 240 26.53 -31.26 15.48
C VAL A 240 25.87 -29.98 15.95
N PHE A 241 26.62 -28.87 16.02
CA PHE A 241 26.10 -27.57 16.42
C PHE A 241 24.96 -27.10 15.51
N ALA A 242 25.12 -27.20 14.18
CA ALA A 242 24.09 -26.80 13.22
C ALA A 242 22.82 -27.64 13.34
N VAL A 243 22.96 -28.97 13.47
CA VAL A 243 21.80 -29.89 13.59
C VAL A 243 21.05 -29.65 14.90
N GLU A 244 21.75 -29.40 16.01
CA GLU A 244 21.10 -29.14 17.30
C GLU A 244 20.40 -27.79 17.33
N SER A 245 21.06 -26.76 16.82
CA SER A 245 20.48 -25.43 16.73
C SER A 245 19.21 -25.42 15.86
N LEU A 246 19.18 -26.18 14.76
CA LEU A 246 18.00 -26.33 13.90
C LEU A 246 16.85 -27.12 14.52
N GLU A 247 17.12 -28.02 15.47
CA GLU A 247 16.09 -28.83 16.15
C GLU A 247 15.53 -28.15 17.41
N LEU A 248 16.29 -27.25 18.04
CA LEU A 248 15.89 -26.56 19.27
C LEU A 248 14.87 -25.44 19.04
N ASP A 249 14.89 -24.78 17.89
CA ASP A 249 13.95 -23.77 17.33
C ASP A 249 13.63 -22.53 18.20
N PHE A 250 13.81 -22.58 19.52
CA PHE A 250 13.38 -21.56 20.49
C PHE A 250 14.24 -20.28 20.48
N ALA A 251 15.51 -20.38 20.12
CA ALA A 251 16.47 -19.28 20.23
C ALA A 251 16.96 -18.74 18.89
N LEU A 252 16.41 -19.22 17.77
CA LEU A 252 16.99 -19.01 16.45
C LEU A 252 16.07 -18.16 15.58
N LEU A 253 16.56 -17.00 15.15
CA LEU A 253 15.83 -16.15 14.20
C LEU A 253 16.04 -16.65 12.76
N PHE A 254 15.15 -16.28 11.85
CA PHE A 254 15.17 -16.79 10.47
C PHE A 254 16.50 -16.54 9.72
N PRO A 255 17.22 -15.42 9.90
CA PRO A 255 18.49 -15.23 9.18
C PRO A 255 19.51 -16.28 9.58
N GLU A 256 19.57 -16.61 10.88
CA GLU A 256 20.42 -17.66 11.43
C GLU A 256 19.97 -19.04 10.97
N ARG A 257 18.65 -19.28 10.89
CA ARG A 257 18.08 -20.55 10.40
C ARG A 257 18.52 -20.81 8.98
N HIS A 258 18.36 -19.82 8.11
CA HIS A 258 18.70 -19.95 6.70
C HIS A 258 20.22 -20.10 6.49
N ILE A 259 21.07 -19.45 7.31
CA ILE A 259 22.53 -19.69 7.32
C ILE A 259 22.82 -21.17 7.57
N LEU A 260 22.29 -21.74 8.65
CA LEU A 260 22.53 -23.15 9.02
C LEU A 260 22.06 -24.12 7.95
N LEU A 261 20.88 -23.87 7.36
CA LEU A 261 20.32 -24.70 6.30
C LEU A 261 21.17 -24.65 5.00
N ARG A 262 21.79 -23.51 4.67
CA ARG A 262 22.67 -23.38 3.49
C ARG A 262 24.01 -24.06 3.65
N VAL A 263 24.63 -23.97 4.84
CA VAL A 263 25.98 -24.49 5.08
C VAL A 263 26.00 -25.98 5.41
N LEU A 264 24.94 -26.52 6.02
CA LEU A 264 24.89 -27.92 6.46
C LEU A 264 25.15 -28.95 5.33
N PRO A 265 24.57 -28.83 4.11
CA PRO A 265 24.86 -29.73 3.00
C PRO A 265 26.34 -29.73 2.62
N VAL A 266 26.97 -28.55 2.61
CA VAL A 266 28.38 -28.37 2.26
C VAL A 266 29.29 -28.96 3.33
N LEU A 267 28.99 -28.72 4.61
CA LEU A 267 29.72 -29.31 5.73
C LEU A 267 29.71 -30.85 5.68
N VAL A 268 28.55 -31.46 5.39
CA VAL A 268 28.42 -32.93 5.27
C VAL A 268 29.29 -33.47 4.13
N VAL A 269 29.34 -32.78 2.98
CA VAL A 269 30.21 -33.18 1.86
C VAL A 269 31.68 -33.05 2.25
N LEU A 270 32.09 -31.94 2.85
CA LEU A 270 33.48 -31.72 3.27
C LEU A 270 33.92 -32.72 4.36
N ALA A 271 33.06 -33.06 5.31
CA ALA A 271 33.34 -33.98 6.41
C ALA A 271 33.39 -35.48 6.00
N THR A 272 33.10 -35.79 4.73
CA THR A 272 33.05 -37.16 4.20
C THR A 272 34.12 -37.39 3.13
N SER A 273 35.30 -36.81 3.36
CA SER A 273 36.49 -36.96 2.52
C SER A 273 37.06 -38.40 2.51
N SER A 274 36.81 -39.19 3.56
CA SER A 274 37.23 -40.59 3.72
C SER A 274 36.13 -41.50 4.30
N GLU A 275 36.23 -42.82 4.07
CA GLU A 275 35.30 -43.81 4.66
C GLU A 275 35.35 -43.80 6.19
N LYS A 276 36.55 -43.70 6.77
CA LYS A 276 36.74 -43.61 8.23
C LYS A 276 36.05 -42.37 8.81
N ASP A 277 36.16 -41.25 8.10
CA ASP A 277 35.59 -39.98 8.54
C ASP A 277 34.05 -40.02 8.44
N SER A 278 33.51 -40.65 7.38
CA SER A 278 32.07 -40.88 7.25
C SER A 278 31.49 -41.75 8.37
N GLU A 279 32.14 -42.86 8.74
CA GLU A 279 31.71 -43.68 9.88
C GLU A 279 31.79 -42.91 11.20
N SER A 280 32.82 -42.08 11.37
CA SER A 280 33.00 -41.28 12.57
C SER A 280 31.93 -40.18 12.71
N LEU A 281 31.55 -39.53 11.60
CA LEU A 281 30.45 -38.57 11.55
C LEU A 281 29.12 -39.23 11.91
N TYR A 282 28.81 -40.38 11.31
CA TYR A 282 27.53 -41.05 11.54
C TYR A 282 27.39 -41.69 12.92
N LYS A 283 28.52 -41.91 13.63
CA LYS A 283 28.51 -42.26 15.06
C LYS A 283 28.11 -41.07 15.93
N ARG A 284 28.39 -39.83 15.52
CA ARG A 284 28.02 -38.60 16.25
C ARG A 284 26.63 -38.10 15.89
N VAL A 285 26.33 -38.01 14.60
CA VAL A 285 25.02 -37.56 14.09
C VAL A 285 24.39 -38.67 13.27
N LYS A 286 23.24 -39.17 13.73
CA LYS A 286 22.49 -40.18 12.98
C LYS A 286 22.11 -39.62 11.61
N ILE A 287 22.47 -40.34 10.54
CA ILE A 287 22.14 -39.97 9.16
C ILE A 287 20.65 -39.66 8.93
N ASN A 288 19.74 -40.31 9.66
CA ASN A 288 18.30 -40.04 9.57
C ASN A 288 17.92 -38.62 10.03
N ARG A 289 18.65 -38.03 11.00
CA ARG A 289 18.42 -36.62 11.41
C ARG A 289 18.73 -35.67 10.26
N LEU A 290 19.88 -35.88 9.60
CA LEU A 290 20.28 -35.11 8.42
C LEU A 290 19.28 -35.26 7.27
N ILE A 291 18.84 -36.50 6.98
CA ILE A 291 17.83 -36.75 5.94
C ILE A 291 16.52 -36.02 6.27
N ASN A 292 16.07 -36.01 7.52
CA ASN A 292 14.84 -35.33 7.91
C ASN A 292 14.95 -33.81 7.71
N ILE A 293 16.08 -33.19 8.09
CA ILE A 293 16.30 -31.75 7.88
C ILE A 293 16.26 -31.43 6.38
N PHE A 294 17.03 -32.13 5.55
CA PHE A 294 17.06 -31.87 4.11
C PHE A 294 15.75 -32.18 3.38
N LYS A 295 14.93 -33.08 3.94
CA LYS A 295 13.59 -33.35 3.42
C LYS A 295 12.60 -32.26 3.82
N ASN A 296 12.64 -31.77 5.06
CA ASN A 296 11.71 -30.75 5.55
C ASN A 296 11.91 -29.41 4.82
N ASP A 297 13.16 -29.06 4.51
CA ASP A 297 13.54 -27.80 3.85
C ASP A 297 14.20 -28.07 2.48
N PRO A 298 13.47 -28.57 1.46
CA PRO A 298 14.04 -28.95 0.16
C PRO A 298 14.50 -27.76 -0.69
N VAL A 299 13.96 -26.56 -0.40
CA VAL A 299 14.27 -25.29 -1.07
C VAL A 299 14.51 -24.23 -0.01
N ILE A 300 15.66 -23.58 -0.07
CA ILE A 300 16.10 -22.60 0.93
C ILE A 300 16.39 -21.26 0.24
N PRO A 301 15.97 -20.13 0.80
CA PRO A 301 16.39 -18.82 0.32
C PRO A 301 17.91 -18.62 0.38
N ALA A 302 18.50 -18.09 -0.71
CA ALA A 302 19.94 -17.90 -0.81
C ALA A 302 20.35 -16.43 -0.93
N PHE A 303 19.82 -15.77 -1.95
CA PHE A 303 19.92 -14.33 -2.21
C PHE A 303 18.54 -13.88 -2.73
N PRO A 304 18.15 -12.59 -2.76
CA PRO A 304 16.76 -12.17 -2.92
C PRO A 304 15.88 -12.96 -3.91
N ASP A 305 16.31 -13.11 -5.16
CA ASP A 305 15.63 -13.86 -6.23
C ASP A 305 16.29 -15.22 -6.56
N LEU A 306 17.18 -15.70 -5.69
CA LEU A 306 17.91 -16.95 -5.82
C LEU A 306 17.58 -17.91 -4.69
N HIS A 307 17.47 -19.19 -5.04
CA HIS A 307 17.21 -20.27 -4.11
C HIS A 307 18.27 -21.36 -4.23
N LEU A 308 18.54 -22.03 -3.12
CA LEU A 308 19.40 -23.19 -3.04
C LEU A 308 18.57 -24.43 -2.73
N SER A 309 19.07 -25.58 -3.17
CA SER A 309 18.52 -26.87 -2.77
C SER A 309 19.61 -27.73 -2.15
N PRO A 310 19.46 -28.18 -0.89
CA PRO A 310 20.39 -29.09 -0.23
C PRO A 310 20.73 -30.32 -1.08
N ALA A 311 19.69 -30.92 -1.68
CA ALA A 311 19.83 -32.10 -2.52
C ALA A 311 20.63 -31.80 -3.80
N ALA A 312 20.38 -30.66 -4.44
CA ALA A 312 21.11 -30.26 -5.65
C ALA A 312 22.58 -29.97 -5.36
N ILE A 313 22.88 -29.24 -4.28
CA ILE A 313 24.27 -28.96 -3.85
C ILE A 313 25.03 -30.28 -3.64
N MET A 314 24.46 -31.21 -2.86
CA MET A 314 25.11 -32.49 -2.59
C MET A 314 25.34 -33.31 -3.87
N LYS A 315 24.38 -33.33 -4.80
CA LYS A 315 24.51 -34.02 -6.09
C LYS A 315 25.58 -33.40 -6.98
N GLU A 316 25.61 -32.08 -7.11
CA GLU A 316 26.64 -31.39 -7.91
C GLU A 316 28.04 -31.56 -7.34
N LEU A 317 28.19 -31.43 -6.01
CA LEU A 317 29.48 -31.64 -5.36
C LEU A 317 29.94 -33.10 -5.44
N SER A 318 29.02 -34.08 -5.48
CA SER A 318 29.41 -35.50 -5.57
C SER A 318 30.30 -35.85 -6.77
N MET A 319 30.25 -35.04 -7.85
CA MET A 319 31.11 -35.20 -9.02
C MET A 319 32.60 -34.91 -8.71
N TYR A 320 32.86 -34.03 -7.75
CA TYR A 320 34.21 -33.65 -7.33
C TYR A 320 34.70 -34.48 -6.13
N PHE A 321 33.79 -34.95 -5.29
CA PHE A 321 34.07 -35.71 -4.09
C PHE A 321 33.76 -37.22 -4.26
N GLN A 322 34.69 -37.96 -4.87
CA GLN A 322 34.53 -39.40 -5.19
C GLN A 322 34.19 -40.31 -4.00
N LYS A 323 34.55 -39.91 -2.77
CA LYS A 323 34.21 -40.68 -1.57
C LYS A 323 32.78 -40.40 -1.10
N PHE A 324 32.31 -39.16 -1.21
CA PHE A 324 30.91 -38.82 -0.97
C PHE A 324 29.96 -39.43 -2.00
N SER A 325 30.38 -39.63 -3.25
CA SER A 325 29.54 -40.26 -4.28
C SER A 325 29.08 -41.69 -3.91
N SER A 326 29.75 -42.35 -2.96
CA SER A 326 29.33 -43.66 -2.42
C SER A 326 28.13 -43.59 -1.47
N GLN A 327 27.76 -42.40 -0.96
CA GLN A 327 26.71 -42.18 0.04
C GLN A 327 25.31 -42.13 -0.60
N THR A 328 24.84 -43.28 -1.10
CA THR A 328 23.61 -43.39 -1.90
C THR A 328 22.38 -42.85 -1.18
N ARG A 329 22.29 -43.00 0.15
CA ARG A 329 21.13 -42.58 0.96
C ARG A 329 20.87 -41.08 0.96
N LEU A 330 21.92 -40.26 0.92
CA LEU A 330 21.79 -38.79 0.86
C LEU A 330 21.56 -38.33 -0.59
N LEU A 331 22.18 -39.01 -1.56
CA LEU A 331 22.02 -38.70 -2.99
C LEU A 331 20.66 -39.13 -3.57
N THR A 332 19.94 -40.03 -2.91
CA THR A 332 18.55 -40.40 -3.28
C THR A 332 17.50 -39.37 -2.87
N ILE A 333 17.88 -38.31 -2.14
CA ILE A 333 16.94 -37.23 -1.82
C ILE A 333 16.56 -36.52 -3.12
N PRO A 334 15.25 -36.39 -3.43
CA PRO A 334 14.82 -35.75 -4.67
C PRO A 334 15.18 -34.27 -4.66
N ALA A 335 15.77 -33.79 -5.76
CA ALA A 335 15.94 -32.36 -5.98
C ALA A 335 14.57 -31.75 -6.35
N PRO A 336 14.37 -30.43 -6.18
CA PRO A 336 13.10 -29.77 -6.49
C PRO A 336 12.61 -30.13 -7.89
N HIS A 337 13.42 -29.94 -8.93
CA HIS A 337 13.04 -30.28 -10.31
C HIS A 337 12.66 -31.76 -10.56
N GLU A 338 13.04 -32.68 -9.66
CA GLU A 338 12.71 -34.10 -9.74
C GLU A 338 11.37 -34.47 -9.07
N LEU A 339 10.79 -33.58 -8.24
CA LEU A 339 9.47 -33.86 -7.67
C LEU A 339 8.38 -33.65 -8.74
N PRO A 340 7.37 -34.54 -8.84
CA PRO A 340 6.21 -34.42 -9.72
C PRO A 340 5.48 -33.06 -9.67
N LEU A 341 4.81 -32.70 -10.77
CA LEU A 341 4.16 -31.39 -10.98
C LEU A 341 2.80 -31.25 -10.25
N ARG A 342 2.29 -30.00 -10.22
CA ARG A 342 1.08 -29.49 -9.53
C ARG A 342 -0.24 -30.22 -9.92
N GLU A 343 -0.30 -30.86 -11.08
CA GLU A 343 -1.54 -31.43 -11.66
C GLU A 343 -1.75 -32.93 -11.40
N ALA A 344 -1.80 -33.34 -10.13
CA ALA A 344 -2.50 -34.58 -9.80
C ALA A 344 -3.62 -34.37 -8.78
N GLN A 345 -4.24 -33.18 -8.81
CA GLN A 345 -5.51 -32.94 -8.13
C GLN A 345 -6.72 -33.57 -8.86
N GLU A 346 -6.60 -33.94 -10.14
CA GLU A 346 -7.74 -34.48 -10.92
C GLU A 346 -7.90 -36.02 -10.92
N TYR A 347 -6.96 -36.78 -10.35
CA TYR A 347 -7.11 -38.24 -10.26
C TYR A 347 -7.23 -38.73 -8.82
N PRO A 348 -8.37 -39.35 -8.43
CA PRO A 348 -8.49 -39.97 -7.13
C PRO A 348 -7.64 -41.25 -7.10
N LEU A 349 -6.83 -41.36 -6.04
CA LEU A 349 -6.39 -42.63 -5.45
C LEU A 349 -5.50 -43.52 -6.33
N THR A 350 -4.23 -43.17 -6.48
CA THR A 350 -3.17 -44.20 -6.57
C THR A 350 -2.05 -43.89 -5.59
N TYR A 351 -1.79 -44.86 -4.71
CA TYR A 351 -0.85 -44.83 -3.58
C TYR A 351 0.61 -44.68 -4.01
N ASN A 352 1.03 -43.49 -4.45
CA ASN A 352 2.44 -43.16 -4.61
C ASN A 352 2.90 -42.26 -3.44
N LEU A 353 3.82 -42.76 -2.62
CA LEU A 353 4.39 -42.03 -1.48
C LEU A 353 4.97 -40.65 -1.87
N VAL A 354 5.50 -40.52 -3.08
CA VAL A 354 6.04 -39.26 -3.63
C VAL A 354 4.96 -38.19 -3.85
N PHE A 355 3.71 -38.58 -4.12
CA PHE A 355 2.61 -37.64 -4.33
C PHE A 355 2.11 -37.03 -3.00
N LEU A 356 2.13 -37.82 -1.91
CA LEU A 356 1.83 -37.30 -0.57
C LEU A 356 2.88 -36.27 -0.11
N ASP A 357 4.16 -36.50 -0.40
CA ASP A 357 5.24 -35.60 -0.01
C ASP A 357 5.08 -34.22 -0.66
N ILE A 358 4.66 -34.14 -1.94
CA ILE A 358 4.44 -32.86 -2.65
C ILE A 358 3.31 -32.05 -2.04
N ILE A 359 2.16 -32.67 -1.78
CA ILE A 359 1.02 -32.01 -1.13
C ILE A 359 1.45 -31.49 0.25
N THR A 360 2.29 -32.25 0.95
CA THR A 360 2.83 -31.85 2.25
C THR A 360 3.77 -30.65 2.13
N TYR A 361 4.68 -30.62 1.14
CA TYR A 361 5.56 -29.47 0.90
C TYR A 361 4.78 -28.22 0.45
N GLN A 362 3.84 -28.35 -0.48
CA GLN A 362 2.99 -27.22 -0.87
C GLN A 362 2.20 -26.67 0.31
N ARG A 363 1.67 -27.56 1.18
CA ARG A 363 1.02 -27.13 2.41
C ARG A 363 1.96 -26.42 3.37
N HIS A 364 3.23 -26.82 3.41
CA HIS A 364 4.23 -26.19 4.27
C HIS A 364 4.61 -24.78 3.78
N TYR A 365 4.95 -24.63 2.50
CA TYR A 365 5.48 -23.37 1.94
C TYR A 365 4.41 -22.32 1.63
N LEU A 366 3.18 -22.72 1.24
CA LEU A 366 2.17 -21.76 0.80
C LEU A 366 1.44 -21.12 1.99
N ILE A 367 1.55 -19.79 2.10
CA ILE A 367 0.98 -18.94 3.16
C ILE A 367 -0.54 -19.16 3.29
N ILE A 368 -1.25 -19.44 2.20
CA ILE A 368 -2.70 -19.68 2.20
C ILE A 368 -3.13 -20.77 3.19
N ASN A 369 -2.27 -21.74 3.49
CA ASN A 369 -2.57 -22.83 4.43
C ASN A 369 -2.35 -22.44 5.90
N HIS A 370 -1.65 -21.32 6.15
CA HIS A 370 -1.27 -20.86 7.50
C HIS A 370 -1.95 -19.56 7.88
N ILE A 371 -2.49 -18.81 6.90
CA ILE A 371 -3.05 -17.48 7.11
C ILE A 371 -4.15 -17.45 8.18
N GLY A 372 -4.97 -18.50 8.28
CA GLY A 372 -5.99 -18.60 9.34
C GLY A 372 -5.40 -18.60 10.76
N SER A 373 -4.29 -19.32 10.96
CA SER A 373 -3.58 -19.35 12.24
C SER A 373 -2.84 -18.04 12.50
N ILE A 374 -2.21 -17.49 11.46
CA ILE A 374 -1.47 -16.22 11.54
C ILE A 374 -2.40 -15.07 11.95
N ARG A 375 -3.62 -15.00 11.41
CA ARG A 375 -4.61 -13.98 11.83
C ARG A 375 -4.93 -14.08 13.31
N ALA A 376 -5.19 -15.28 13.81
CA ALA A 376 -5.49 -15.49 15.23
C ALA A 376 -4.30 -15.13 16.12
N GLU A 377 -3.07 -15.49 15.70
CA GLU A 377 -1.83 -15.15 16.39
C GLU A 377 -1.57 -13.64 16.40
N HIS A 378 -1.80 -12.96 15.28
CA HIS A 378 -1.70 -11.51 15.15
C HIS A 378 -2.66 -10.78 16.10
N ASP A 379 -3.94 -11.16 16.09
CA ASP A 379 -4.98 -10.48 16.87
C ASP A 379 -4.73 -10.66 18.37
N ASP A 380 -4.38 -11.88 18.79
CA ASP A 380 -4.05 -12.19 20.19
C ASP A 380 -2.80 -11.44 20.65
N PHE A 381 -1.72 -11.47 19.86
CA PHE A 381 -0.48 -10.77 20.18
C PHE A 381 -0.69 -9.25 20.28
N THR A 382 -1.39 -8.65 19.31
CA THR A 382 -1.63 -7.20 19.26
C THR A 382 -2.34 -6.71 20.53
N ILE A 383 -3.37 -7.44 20.98
CA ILE A 383 -4.13 -7.11 22.20
C ILE A 383 -3.25 -7.25 23.43
N ARG A 384 -2.52 -8.37 23.57
CA ARG A 384 -1.64 -8.62 24.72
C ARG A 384 -0.49 -7.62 24.79
N PHE A 385 0.14 -7.32 23.65
CA PHE A 385 1.23 -6.35 23.55
C PHE A 385 0.75 -4.94 23.95
N ALA A 386 -0.38 -4.48 23.39
CA ALA A 386 -0.95 -3.18 23.75
C ALA A 386 -1.30 -3.10 25.25
N SER A 387 -1.87 -4.18 25.81
CA SER A 387 -2.14 -4.30 27.25
C SER A 387 -0.85 -4.18 28.09
N ALA A 388 0.21 -4.90 27.71
CA ALA A 388 1.50 -4.85 28.40
C ALA A 388 2.15 -3.46 28.35
N MET A 389 2.07 -2.77 27.20
CA MET A 389 2.57 -1.39 27.07
C MET A 389 1.79 -0.42 27.95
N ASN A 390 0.46 -0.54 28.00
CA ASN A 390 -0.37 0.27 28.89
C ASN A 390 -0.04 0.04 30.37
N GLN A 391 0.18 -1.22 30.78
CA GLN A 391 0.61 -1.54 32.14
C GLN A 391 1.98 -0.93 32.48
N LEU A 392 2.93 -0.96 31.54
CA LEU A 392 4.24 -0.36 31.70
C LEU A 392 4.17 1.18 31.81
N LEU A 393 3.30 1.82 31.04
CA LEU A 393 3.05 3.27 31.14
C LEU A 393 2.44 3.64 32.50
N LEU A 394 1.46 2.87 32.96
CA LEU A 394 0.87 3.05 34.29
C LEU A 394 1.92 2.89 35.40
N LEU A 395 2.80 1.89 35.27
CA LEU A 395 3.90 1.67 36.21
C LEU A 395 4.84 2.88 36.28
N LYS A 396 5.22 3.47 35.14
CA LYS A 396 6.07 4.68 35.09
C LYS A 396 5.42 5.92 35.71
N SER A 397 4.09 5.98 35.73
CA SER A 397 3.33 7.09 36.33
C SER A 397 3.07 6.96 37.83
N SER A 398 3.38 5.82 38.44
CA SER A 398 3.08 5.53 39.84
C SER A 398 4.29 5.74 40.75
N ASP A 399 4.19 6.70 41.68
CA ASP A 399 5.30 7.07 42.59
C ASP A 399 5.60 6.02 43.69
N SER A 400 4.72 5.02 43.89
CA SER A 400 4.89 3.98 44.93
C SER A 400 4.27 2.64 44.54
N ALA A 401 4.70 2.08 43.40
CA ALA A 401 4.26 0.78 42.92
C ALA A 401 4.81 -0.39 43.79
N ASP A 402 4.00 -1.44 43.97
CA ASP A 402 4.43 -2.67 44.65
C ASP A 402 5.58 -3.34 43.88
N VAL A 403 6.60 -3.83 44.60
CA VAL A 403 7.83 -4.38 44.02
C VAL A 403 7.55 -5.68 43.24
N GLU A 404 6.63 -6.51 43.74
CA GLU A 404 6.27 -7.76 43.05
C GLU A 404 5.52 -7.46 41.74
N TRP A 405 4.57 -6.53 41.79
CA TRP A 405 3.86 -6.07 40.58
C TRP A 405 4.80 -5.40 39.56
N CYS A 406 5.77 -4.59 40.02
CA CYS A 406 6.81 -4.03 39.15
C CYS A 406 7.55 -5.13 38.38
N LYS A 407 7.94 -6.20 39.08
CA LYS A 407 8.69 -7.32 38.51
C LYS A 407 7.83 -8.11 37.52
N GLU A 408 6.57 -8.37 37.85
CA GLU A 408 5.62 -9.06 36.97
C GLU A 408 5.40 -8.28 35.66
N VAL A 409 5.14 -6.97 35.74
CA VAL A 409 4.93 -6.13 34.55
C VAL A 409 6.17 -6.11 33.65
N LYS A 410 7.38 -5.92 34.22
CA LYS A 410 8.63 -5.92 33.44
C LYS A 410 8.95 -7.29 32.84
N GLY A 411 8.64 -8.38 33.55
CA GLY A 411 8.75 -9.74 33.05
C GLY A 411 7.80 -10.00 31.88
N ASN A 412 6.53 -9.60 32.01
CA ASN A 412 5.54 -9.69 30.94
C ASN A 412 5.98 -8.92 29.69
N VAL A 413 6.55 -7.71 29.85
CA VAL A 413 7.12 -6.93 28.74
C VAL A 413 8.26 -7.66 28.04
N TYR A 414 9.16 -8.28 28.80
CA TYR A 414 10.25 -9.10 28.26
C TYR A 414 9.70 -10.27 27.43
N ASP A 415 8.73 -11.02 27.96
CA ASP A 415 8.12 -12.14 27.26
C ASP A 415 7.41 -11.69 25.96
N MET A 416 6.70 -10.56 25.99
CA MET A 416 6.05 -9.99 24.79
C MET A 416 7.06 -9.57 23.72
N VAL A 417 8.22 -9.04 24.10
CA VAL A 417 9.28 -8.67 23.13
C VAL A 417 9.90 -9.92 22.50
N VAL A 418 10.20 -10.94 23.30
CA VAL A 418 10.73 -12.23 22.81
C VAL A 418 9.75 -12.87 21.83
N GLU A 419 8.47 -12.95 22.20
CA GLU A 419 7.41 -13.49 21.35
C GLU A 419 7.26 -12.68 20.06
N GLY A 420 7.30 -11.34 20.15
CA GLY A 420 7.23 -10.44 18.99
C GLY A 420 8.34 -10.70 17.97
N PHE A 421 9.59 -10.85 18.43
CA PHE A 421 10.71 -11.21 17.56
C PHE A 421 10.52 -12.59 16.91
N GLN A 422 10.07 -13.58 17.68
CA GLN A 422 9.83 -14.93 17.16
C GLN A 422 8.69 -14.97 16.13
N ILE A 423 7.62 -14.20 16.36
CA ILE A 423 6.49 -14.07 15.42
C ILE A 423 6.95 -13.40 14.13
N LEU A 424 7.56 -12.21 14.22
CA LEU A 424 8.06 -11.48 13.04
C LEU A 424 9.05 -12.34 12.25
N SER A 425 9.97 -13.02 12.94
CA SER A 425 10.92 -13.94 12.35
C SER A 425 10.25 -15.06 11.55
N ARG A 426 9.27 -15.76 12.15
CA ARG A 426 8.55 -16.85 11.47
C ARG A 426 7.78 -16.35 10.27
N TRP A 427 7.10 -15.20 10.38
CA TRP A 427 6.27 -14.67 9.30
C TRP A 427 7.11 -14.17 8.11
N THR A 428 8.19 -13.43 8.36
CA THR A 428 9.12 -12.99 7.31
C THR A 428 9.83 -14.16 6.65
N ALA A 429 10.24 -15.18 7.42
CA ALA A 429 10.80 -16.42 6.88
C ALA A 429 9.84 -17.09 5.89
N ARG A 430 8.56 -17.20 6.27
CA ARG A 430 7.53 -17.84 5.42
C ARG A 430 7.30 -17.11 4.12
N ILE A 431 7.35 -15.77 4.11
CA ILE A 431 7.28 -14.99 2.87
C ILE A 431 8.44 -15.37 1.94
N TRP A 432 9.67 -15.34 2.47
CA TRP A 432 10.86 -15.62 1.65
C TRP A 432 10.92 -17.07 1.18
N GLU A 433 10.56 -18.01 2.04
CA GLU A 433 10.46 -19.45 1.73
C GLU A 433 9.42 -19.71 0.65
N GLN A 434 8.25 -19.05 0.69
CA GLN A 434 7.26 -19.16 -0.39
C GLN A 434 7.83 -18.66 -1.72
N CYS A 435 8.52 -17.51 -1.72
CA CYS A 435 9.17 -16.98 -2.93
C CYS A 435 10.19 -17.97 -3.49
N ALA A 436 11.09 -18.50 -2.64
CA ALA A 436 12.08 -19.49 -3.04
C ALA A 436 11.41 -20.76 -3.63
N TRP A 437 10.34 -21.23 -2.99
CA TRP A 437 9.54 -22.36 -3.49
C TRP A 437 8.94 -22.08 -4.87
N LYS A 438 8.33 -20.89 -5.07
CA LYS A 438 7.74 -20.47 -6.35
C LYS A 438 8.80 -20.30 -7.44
N PHE A 439 9.96 -19.73 -7.13
CA PHE A 439 11.10 -19.62 -8.06
C PHE A 439 11.62 -20.98 -8.53
N SER A 440 11.61 -21.99 -7.64
CA SER A 440 11.98 -23.36 -8.00
C SER A 440 10.95 -24.07 -8.90
N ARG A 441 9.76 -23.47 -9.08
CA ARG A 441 8.60 -24.05 -9.79
C ARG A 441 7.92 -23.05 -10.74
N PRO A 442 8.51 -22.80 -11.92
CA PRO A 442 7.85 -22.01 -12.95
C PRO A 442 6.51 -22.61 -13.38
N CYS A 443 5.50 -21.74 -13.58
CA CYS A 443 4.22 -22.12 -14.15
C CYS A 443 4.38 -22.56 -15.62
N LYS A 444 3.78 -23.70 -16.00
CA LYS A 444 3.88 -24.26 -17.36
C LYS A 444 2.70 -23.88 -18.26
N ASP A 445 1.51 -23.73 -17.70
CA ASP A 445 0.27 -23.48 -18.44
C ASP A 445 -0.23 -22.06 -18.15
N VAL A 446 0.11 -21.12 -19.03
CA VAL A 446 -0.48 -19.78 -19.02
C VAL A 446 -1.93 -19.91 -19.49
N PRO A 447 -2.93 -19.31 -18.81
CA PRO A 447 -4.34 -19.43 -19.17
C PRO A 447 -4.57 -19.18 -20.67
N VAL A 448 -5.29 -20.11 -21.32
CA VAL A 448 -5.56 -20.13 -22.77
C VAL A 448 -6.24 -18.84 -23.27
N GLU A 449 -6.94 -18.11 -22.39
CA GLU A 449 -7.59 -16.83 -22.69
C GLU A 449 -6.60 -15.68 -23.00
N LEU A 450 -5.30 -15.84 -22.71
CA LEU A 450 -4.25 -14.83 -22.94
C LEU A 450 -3.33 -15.17 -24.14
N GLN A 451 -3.63 -16.23 -24.90
CA GLN A 451 -2.84 -16.67 -26.06
C GLN A 451 -3.05 -15.82 -27.34
N GLU A 452 -3.83 -14.74 -27.27
CA GLU A 452 -4.02 -13.84 -28.42
C GLU A 452 -2.77 -13.02 -28.78
N ALA A 453 -1.76 -12.96 -27.91
CA ALA A 453 -0.47 -12.35 -28.21
C ALA A 453 0.61 -13.42 -28.48
N SER A 454 1.14 -13.42 -29.70
CA SER A 454 2.22 -14.27 -30.22
C SER A 454 3.59 -14.11 -29.55
N ALA A 455 3.67 -13.75 -28.27
CA ALA A 455 4.92 -13.56 -27.54
C ALA A 455 5.20 -14.72 -26.58
N SER A 456 6.39 -15.32 -26.67
CA SER A 456 6.88 -16.25 -25.66
C SER A 456 7.07 -15.51 -24.34
N PHE A 457 6.32 -15.87 -23.30
CA PHE A 457 6.46 -15.30 -21.96
C PHE A 457 7.86 -15.51 -21.38
N SER A 458 8.35 -14.51 -20.66
CA SER A 458 9.65 -14.60 -19.99
C SER A 458 9.64 -15.64 -18.85
N ASP A 459 10.81 -16.18 -18.49
CA ASP A 459 10.88 -17.16 -17.42
C ASP A 459 10.56 -16.56 -16.04
N TYR A 460 10.77 -15.25 -15.87
CA TYR A 460 10.39 -14.52 -14.65
C TYR A 460 8.87 -14.40 -14.49
N GLU A 461 8.15 -14.09 -15.56
CA GLU A 461 6.67 -14.02 -15.54
C GLU A 461 6.04 -15.34 -15.09
N LYS A 462 6.64 -16.48 -15.47
CA LYS A 462 6.16 -17.82 -15.09
C LYS A 462 6.35 -18.11 -13.60
N VAL A 463 7.36 -17.54 -12.95
CA VAL A 463 7.62 -17.77 -11.52
C VAL A 463 6.97 -16.72 -10.61
N VAL A 464 6.66 -15.53 -11.14
CA VAL A 464 6.02 -14.43 -10.40
C VAL A 464 4.60 -14.17 -10.92
N ARG A 465 4.45 -13.43 -12.03
CA ARG A 465 3.15 -12.92 -12.51
C ARG A 465 2.05 -13.99 -12.56
N TYR A 466 2.38 -15.16 -13.11
CA TYR A 466 1.43 -16.26 -13.33
C TYR A 466 1.47 -17.35 -12.25
N ASN A 467 2.33 -17.23 -11.24
CA ASN A 467 2.50 -18.27 -10.22
C ASN A 467 1.76 -17.98 -8.91
N TYR A 468 1.17 -16.80 -8.77
CA TYR A 468 0.41 -16.37 -7.58
C TYR A 468 -1.07 -16.21 -7.92
N SER A 469 -1.92 -17.05 -7.31
CA SER A 469 -3.38 -16.94 -7.44
C SER A 469 -3.92 -15.69 -6.72
N ALA A 470 -5.18 -15.33 -6.98
CA ALA A 470 -5.84 -14.21 -6.29
C ALA A 470 -5.85 -14.40 -4.76
N GLU A 471 -6.09 -15.62 -4.28
CA GLU A 471 -6.11 -15.96 -2.86
C GLU A 471 -4.70 -15.93 -2.25
N GLU A 472 -3.68 -16.35 -3.01
CA GLU A 472 -2.28 -16.25 -2.57
C GLU A 472 -1.82 -14.79 -2.48
N ARG A 473 -2.22 -13.93 -3.43
CA ARG A 473 -1.97 -12.49 -3.39
C ARG A 473 -2.65 -11.84 -2.18
N LYS A 474 -3.92 -12.18 -1.93
CA LYS A 474 -4.64 -11.75 -0.73
C LYS A 474 -3.90 -12.13 0.55
N ALA A 475 -3.51 -13.41 0.68
CA ALA A 475 -2.82 -13.89 1.87
C ALA A 475 -1.46 -13.21 2.05
N LEU A 476 -0.76 -12.88 0.97
CA LEU A 476 0.50 -12.14 1.01
C LEU A 476 0.29 -10.68 1.43
N VAL A 477 -0.73 -9.97 0.92
CA VAL A 477 -1.08 -8.61 1.37
C VAL A 477 -1.38 -8.59 2.87
N GLU A 478 -2.17 -9.54 3.37
CA GLU A 478 -2.49 -9.66 4.80
C GLU A 478 -1.22 -9.91 5.64
N LEU A 479 -0.38 -10.86 5.24
CA LEU A 479 0.84 -11.18 5.99
C LEU A 479 1.86 -10.02 5.99
N VAL A 480 2.05 -9.35 4.86
CA VAL A 480 2.89 -8.14 4.79
C VAL A 480 2.33 -7.06 5.73
N SER A 481 1.01 -6.87 5.74
CA SER A 481 0.36 -5.91 6.65
C SER A 481 0.61 -6.26 8.12
N TYR A 482 0.55 -7.54 8.49
CA TYR A 482 0.80 -7.98 9.87
C TYR A 482 2.26 -7.81 10.29
N VAL A 483 3.21 -8.16 9.42
CA VAL A 483 4.65 -7.94 9.69
C VAL A 483 4.94 -6.45 9.89
N LYS A 484 4.43 -5.59 8.99
CA LYS A 484 4.65 -4.14 9.07
C LYS A 484 3.93 -3.49 10.25
N SER A 485 2.72 -3.95 10.58
CA SER A 485 1.95 -3.48 11.74
C SER A 485 2.65 -3.80 13.06
N ILE A 486 2.99 -5.07 13.31
CA ILE A 486 3.69 -5.47 14.53
C ILE A 486 5.07 -4.82 14.60
N GLY A 487 5.80 -4.79 13.49
CA GLY A 487 7.08 -4.10 13.37
C GLY A 487 7.00 -2.64 13.80
N SER A 488 5.99 -1.93 13.30
CA SER A 488 5.70 -0.54 13.68
C SER A 488 5.41 -0.39 15.18
N MET A 489 4.53 -1.23 15.74
CA MET A 489 4.19 -1.20 17.17
C MET A 489 5.42 -1.41 18.06
N MET A 490 6.29 -2.35 17.68
CA MET A 490 7.53 -2.63 18.39
C MET A 490 8.52 -1.47 18.28
N GLN A 491 8.75 -0.93 17.07
CA GLN A 491 9.64 0.22 16.86
C GLN A 491 9.23 1.46 17.66
N GLN A 492 7.93 1.74 17.76
CA GLN A 492 7.42 2.89 18.54
C GLN A 492 7.66 2.74 20.05
N CYS A 493 7.76 1.51 20.54
CA CYS A 493 7.93 1.23 21.97
C CYS A 493 9.39 1.07 22.40
N ASP A 494 10.37 1.10 21.49
CA ASP A 494 11.80 0.87 21.76
C ASP A 494 12.30 1.61 23.02
N THR A 495 12.17 2.94 23.04
CA THR A 495 12.59 3.76 24.18
C THR A 495 11.76 3.52 25.44
N LEU A 496 10.51 3.09 25.29
CA LEU A 496 9.61 2.82 26.41
C LEU A 496 10.02 1.55 27.15
N VAL A 497 10.40 0.50 26.41
CA VAL A 497 10.69 -0.84 26.94
C VAL A 497 12.14 -1.03 27.40
N ALA A 498 13.08 -0.22 26.91
CA ALA A 498 14.52 -0.40 27.14
C ALA A 498 14.91 -0.67 28.61
N ASP A 499 14.52 0.21 29.54
CA ASP A 499 14.87 0.06 30.97
C ASP A 499 14.28 -1.22 31.58
N ALA A 500 13.05 -1.57 31.20
CA ALA A 500 12.37 -2.77 31.69
C ALA A 500 13.06 -4.04 31.18
N LEU A 501 13.46 -4.06 29.91
CA LEU A 501 14.19 -5.18 29.31
C LEU A 501 15.57 -5.36 29.95
N TRP A 502 16.35 -4.29 30.09
CA TRP A 502 17.68 -4.36 30.70
C TRP A 502 17.62 -4.81 32.15
N GLU A 503 16.64 -4.34 32.91
CA GLU A 503 16.45 -4.76 34.30
C GLU A 503 16.06 -6.23 34.42
N THR A 504 15.16 -6.72 33.56
CA THR A 504 14.78 -8.14 33.53
C THR A 504 15.95 -9.03 33.11
N ILE A 505 16.72 -8.65 32.08
CA ILE A 505 17.92 -9.37 31.65
C ILE A 505 18.96 -9.39 32.78
N HIS A 506 19.19 -8.24 33.42
CA HIS A 506 20.10 -8.17 34.57
C HIS A 506 19.62 -9.09 35.70
N ALA A 507 18.32 -9.11 36.00
CA ALA A 507 17.76 -9.98 37.03
C ALA A 507 17.97 -11.47 36.72
N GLU A 508 17.75 -11.89 35.47
CA GLU A 508 17.99 -13.27 35.01
C GLU A 508 19.46 -13.67 35.11
N VAL A 509 20.38 -12.79 34.70
CA VAL A 509 21.83 -13.02 34.82
C VAL A 509 22.25 -13.11 36.28
N GLN A 510 21.80 -12.19 37.14
CA GLN A 510 22.14 -12.20 38.55
C GLN A 510 21.53 -13.39 39.30
N ASP A 511 20.30 -13.81 38.99
CA ASP A 511 19.71 -14.98 39.62
C ASP A 511 20.48 -16.26 39.24
N PHE A 512 20.82 -16.41 37.96
CA PHE A 512 21.65 -17.53 37.52
C PHE A 512 23.00 -17.55 38.23
N VAL A 513 23.72 -16.43 38.19
CA VAL A 513 25.09 -16.36 38.69
C VAL A 513 25.13 -16.40 40.22
N GLN A 514 24.24 -15.69 40.93
CA GLN A 514 24.28 -15.59 42.39
C GLN A 514 23.57 -16.73 43.10
N ASN A 515 22.44 -17.23 42.58
CA ASN A 515 21.60 -18.24 43.25
C ASN A 515 21.74 -19.64 42.63
N THR A 516 21.54 -19.76 41.32
CA THR A 516 21.56 -21.07 40.62
C THR A 516 22.94 -21.71 40.72
N LEU A 517 24.00 -20.99 40.34
CA LEU A 517 25.37 -21.49 40.44
C LEU A 517 25.80 -21.73 41.90
N ALA A 518 25.36 -20.92 42.87
CA ALA A 518 25.64 -21.17 44.30
C ALA A 518 25.03 -22.48 44.78
N THR A 519 23.84 -22.82 44.29
CA THR A 519 23.17 -24.07 44.63
C THR A 519 23.90 -25.25 44.01
N MET A 520 24.24 -25.17 42.71
CA MET A 520 25.04 -26.18 42.01
C MET A 520 26.42 -26.41 42.66
N LEU A 521 27.09 -25.35 43.12
CA LEU A 521 28.37 -25.45 43.86
C LEU A 521 28.22 -26.19 45.19
N ARG A 522 27.11 -25.98 45.91
CA ARG A 522 26.84 -26.65 47.20
C ARG A 522 26.41 -28.11 47.02
N THR A 523 25.77 -28.45 45.91
CA THR A 523 25.22 -29.78 45.62
C THR A 523 26.15 -30.59 44.69
N THR A 524 26.01 -30.38 43.38
CA THR A 524 26.54 -31.19 42.30
C THR A 524 28.06 -31.09 42.16
N PHE A 525 28.61 -29.88 42.34
CA PHE A 525 30.01 -29.63 42.09
C PHE A 525 30.89 -29.63 43.34
N ARG A 526 30.31 -29.74 44.55
CA ARG A 526 31.01 -29.67 45.85
C ARG A 526 32.28 -30.53 45.94
N LYS A 527 32.29 -31.71 45.29
CA LYS A 527 33.42 -32.65 45.32
C LYS A 527 34.34 -32.57 44.08
N LYS A 528 34.02 -31.73 43.10
CA LYS A 528 34.72 -31.61 41.82
C LYS A 528 35.44 -30.26 41.75
N LYS A 529 36.70 -30.24 42.21
CA LYS A 529 37.48 -29.00 42.37
C LYS A 529 37.64 -28.22 41.06
N ASP A 530 37.92 -28.90 39.95
CA ASP A 530 38.17 -28.23 38.66
C ASP A 530 36.90 -27.58 38.09
N LEU A 531 35.77 -28.30 38.11
CA LEU A 531 34.48 -27.77 37.66
C LEU A 531 33.93 -26.69 38.60
N SER A 532 34.17 -26.81 39.91
CA SER A 532 33.83 -25.77 40.89
C SER A 532 34.56 -24.46 40.62
N ARG A 533 35.81 -24.53 40.12
CA ARG A 533 36.58 -23.34 39.72
C ARG A 533 35.87 -22.60 38.58
N ILE A 534 35.44 -23.32 37.54
CA ILE A 534 34.77 -22.70 36.37
C ILE A 534 33.46 -22.00 36.79
N LEU A 535 32.66 -22.62 37.68
CA LEU A 535 31.45 -21.98 38.23
C LEU A 535 31.80 -20.75 39.09
N SER A 536 32.91 -20.77 39.83
CA SER A 536 33.41 -19.61 40.57
C SER A 536 33.89 -18.49 39.65
N ASP A 537 34.49 -18.83 38.51
CA ASP A 537 34.94 -17.88 37.50
C ASP A 537 33.73 -17.19 36.87
N MET A 538 32.64 -17.93 36.53
CA MET A 538 31.37 -17.34 36.08
C MET A 538 30.81 -16.33 37.09
N ARG A 539 30.89 -16.66 38.38
CA ARG A 539 30.48 -15.77 39.48
C ARG A 539 31.33 -14.52 39.57
N THR A 540 32.64 -14.66 39.45
CA THR A 540 33.56 -13.53 39.51
C THR A 540 33.40 -12.60 38.31
N LEU A 541 33.02 -13.15 37.15
CA LEU A 541 32.89 -12.43 35.89
C LEU A 541 31.64 -11.54 35.81
N SER A 542 30.49 -12.05 36.28
CA SER A 542 29.19 -11.41 36.05
C SER A 542 28.39 -11.07 37.31
N ALA A 543 28.78 -11.54 38.50
CA ALA A 543 28.01 -11.22 39.71
C ALA A 543 28.23 -9.75 40.13
N ASP A 544 27.15 -8.98 40.17
CA ASP A 544 27.13 -7.63 40.75
C ASP A 544 26.84 -7.75 42.26
N TRP A 545 27.91 -7.80 43.06
CA TRP A 545 27.79 -7.88 44.51
C TRP A 545 27.41 -6.53 45.11
N MET A 546 26.36 -6.50 45.92
CA MET A 546 26.00 -5.31 46.69
C MET A 546 27.15 -4.92 47.64
N ALA A 547 27.83 -3.82 47.33
CA ALA A 547 28.83 -3.20 48.20
C ALA A 547 28.13 -2.62 49.44
N ASN A 548 27.82 -3.46 50.43
CA ASN A 548 27.49 -3.17 51.86
C ASN A 548 26.49 -4.14 52.50
N THR A 549 26.52 -5.44 52.19
CA THR A 549 26.13 -6.46 53.18
C THR A 549 27.39 -7.18 53.63
N GLY A 550 28.04 -6.59 54.64
CA GLY A 550 29.14 -7.24 55.34
C GLY A 550 28.65 -8.52 56.02
N LYS A 551 28.77 -9.65 55.32
CA LYS A 551 29.11 -10.91 55.97
C LYS A 551 30.52 -11.24 55.50
N SER A 552 31.49 -11.06 56.41
CA SER A 552 32.87 -11.44 56.19
C SER A 552 32.94 -12.89 55.70
N GLU A 553 33.88 -13.18 54.81
CA GLU A 553 34.20 -14.50 54.23
C GLU A 553 34.46 -15.64 55.25
N SER A 554 34.36 -15.39 56.56
CA SER A 554 34.67 -16.31 57.64
C SER A 554 33.56 -17.32 58.04
N GLU A 555 32.32 -17.20 57.54
CA GLU A 555 31.21 -18.11 57.94
C GLU A 555 30.91 -19.26 56.97
N MET A 556 31.59 -19.37 55.81
CA MET A 556 31.35 -20.49 54.88
C MET A 556 31.91 -21.85 55.36
N HIS A 557 32.66 -21.89 56.46
CA HIS A 557 33.19 -23.13 57.04
C HIS A 557 32.41 -23.66 58.26
N SER A 558 31.38 -22.97 58.76
CA SER A 558 30.73 -23.32 60.03
C SER A 558 29.20 -23.50 59.96
N LEU A 559 28.67 -24.07 58.88
CA LEU A 559 27.29 -24.56 58.82
C LEU A 559 27.27 -26.03 58.38
N GLN A 560 27.87 -26.88 59.22
CA GLN A 560 27.44 -28.27 59.36
C GLN A 560 26.45 -28.30 60.52
N HIS A 561 25.21 -28.72 60.23
CA HIS A 561 24.07 -28.92 61.12
C HIS A 561 23.06 -27.76 61.23
N GLY A 562 21.84 -28.04 60.77
CA GLY A 562 20.65 -27.23 61.00
C GLY A 562 19.85 -27.05 59.72
N GLY A 563 18.72 -27.76 59.58
CA GLY A 563 17.80 -27.58 58.48
C GLY A 563 17.03 -26.27 58.62
N GLU A 564 17.29 -25.33 57.72
CA GLU A 564 16.39 -24.24 57.35
C GLU A 564 16.52 -24.06 55.84
N GLU A 565 15.38 -23.99 55.15
CA GLU A 565 15.29 -23.76 53.71
C GLU A 565 16.17 -22.58 53.30
N SER A 566 17.15 -22.80 52.43
CA SER A 566 18.12 -21.77 52.08
C SER A 566 17.45 -20.64 51.32
N LYS A 567 17.14 -19.53 52.00
CA LYS A 567 16.80 -18.28 51.33
C LYS A 567 17.96 -17.89 50.40
N GLY A 568 17.66 -17.70 49.12
CA GLY A 568 18.65 -17.27 48.11
C GLY A 568 19.30 -15.93 48.46
N ASN A 569 20.41 -15.61 47.79
CA ASN A 569 21.02 -14.30 47.91
C ASN A 569 20.05 -13.25 47.35
N VAL A 570 19.82 -12.20 48.13
CA VAL A 570 18.96 -11.08 47.72
C VAL A 570 19.83 -10.07 46.96
N PHE A 571 19.46 -9.79 45.71
CA PHE A 571 20.05 -8.75 44.87
C PHE A 571 18.96 -7.80 44.37
N PHE A 572 19.34 -6.59 43.96
CA PHE A 572 18.44 -5.62 43.37
C PHE A 572 18.70 -5.52 41.87
N PRO A 573 17.70 -5.81 41.01
CA PRO A 573 17.81 -5.61 39.57
C PRO A 573 18.19 -4.15 39.24
N ARG A 574 19.07 -3.99 38.25
CA ARG A 574 19.47 -2.68 37.73
C ARG A 574 19.16 -2.62 36.23
N PRO A 575 18.78 -1.46 35.68
CA PRO A 575 18.58 -1.29 34.25
C PRO A 575 19.93 -1.20 33.52
N VAL A 576 20.70 -2.29 33.54
CA VAL A 576 22.04 -2.38 32.94
C VAL A 576 22.15 -3.68 32.17
N ALA A 577 22.41 -3.58 30.87
CA ALA A 577 22.63 -4.71 30.00
C ALA A 577 23.99 -5.39 30.26
N PRO A 578 24.08 -6.73 30.15
CA PRO A 578 25.37 -7.41 30.07
C PRO A 578 26.07 -7.04 28.77
N THR A 579 27.39 -6.85 28.83
CA THR A 579 28.20 -6.59 27.62
C THR A 579 28.26 -7.84 26.74
N ALA A 580 28.41 -7.65 25.42
CA ALA A 580 28.62 -8.78 24.49
C ALA A 580 29.80 -9.67 24.90
N SER A 581 30.84 -9.08 25.48
CA SER A 581 32.01 -9.79 26.03
C SER A 581 31.66 -10.63 27.26
N GLN A 582 30.81 -10.14 28.18
CA GLN A 582 30.32 -10.94 29.30
C GLN A 582 29.45 -12.11 28.84
N VAL A 583 28.56 -11.89 27.88
CA VAL A 583 27.74 -12.95 27.27
C VAL A 583 28.63 -14.02 26.64
N HIS A 584 29.61 -13.59 25.83
CA HIS A 584 30.59 -14.48 25.20
C HIS A 584 31.36 -15.33 26.21
N CYS A 585 31.87 -14.71 27.28
CA CYS A 585 32.63 -15.41 28.31
C CYS A 585 31.76 -16.39 29.11
N LEU A 586 30.52 -16.01 29.45
CA LEU A 586 29.58 -16.90 30.13
C LEU A 586 29.24 -18.12 29.27
N GLN A 587 28.97 -17.93 27.98
CA GLN A 587 28.72 -19.04 27.05
C GLN A 587 29.92 -19.99 26.95
N PHE A 588 31.14 -19.44 26.89
CA PHE A 588 32.37 -20.24 26.91
C PHE A 588 32.50 -21.07 28.19
N LEU A 589 32.33 -20.46 29.36
CA LEU A 589 32.47 -21.16 30.65
C LEU A 589 31.38 -22.23 30.82
N ILE A 590 30.14 -21.96 30.41
CA ILE A 590 29.05 -22.96 30.43
C ILE A 590 29.40 -24.14 29.50
N TYR A 591 29.89 -23.84 28.30
CA TYR A 591 30.33 -24.85 27.35
C TYR A 591 31.48 -25.72 27.91
N GLU A 592 32.44 -25.10 28.60
CA GLU A 592 33.55 -25.80 29.25
C GLU A 592 33.07 -26.74 30.36
N VAL A 593 32.10 -26.31 31.18
CA VAL A 593 31.50 -27.14 32.24
C VAL A 593 30.79 -28.37 31.68
N VAL A 594 30.01 -28.19 30.61
CA VAL A 594 29.17 -29.26 30.04
C VAL A 594 30.02 -30.24 29.22
N SER A 595 30.83 -29.70 28.31
CA SER A 595 31.64 -30.50 27.39
C SER A 595 32.89 -31.06 28.06
N GLY A 596 33.33 -30.49 29.19
CA GLY A 596 34.60 -30.84 29.85
C GLY A 596 35.78 -30.68 28.89
N GLY A 597 35.64 -29.77 27.93
CA GLY A 597 36.67 -29.50 26.95
C GLY A 597 36.85 -30.53 25.82
N ASN A 598 36.18 -31.69 25.89
CA ASN A 598 36.41 -32.77 24.94
C ASN A 598 35.47 -32.68 23.74
N LEU A 599 36.00 -32.17 22.62
CA LEU A 599 35.32 -32.06 21.32
C LEU A 599 34.84 -33.39 20.72
N ARG A 600 35.27 -34.55 21.25
CA ARG A 600 34.97 -35.88 20.72
C ARG A 600 33.91 -36.65 21.53
N LYS A 601 33.25 -36.03 22.51
CA LYS A 601 32.18 -36.70 23.24
C LYS A 601 31.05 -37.11 22.27
N PRO A 602 30.64 -38.40 22.26
CA PRO A 602 29.47 -38.82 21.50
C PRO A 602 28.21 -38.30 22.19
N GLY A 603 27.36 -37.59 21.44
CA GLY A 603 26.24 -36.83 21.98
C GLY A 603 26.45 -35.32 21.80
N GLY A 604 25.37 -34.57 21.81
CA GLY A 604 25.36 -33.13 21.56
C GLY A 604 26.13 -32.24 22.49
N LEU A 605 26.05 -30.92 22.27
CA LEU A 605 26.55 -29.90 23.19
C LEU A 605 26.08 -30.16 24.63
N PHE A 606 24.82 -30.56 24.81
CA PHE A 606 24.21 -30.88 26.11
C PHE A 606 23.82 -32.36 26.24
N GLY A 607 24.49 -33.26 25.50
CA GLY A 607 24.18 -34.69 25.49
C GLY A 607 24.36 -35.37 26.85
N ASN A 608 23.37 -36.20 27.27
CA ASN A 608 23.40 -36.98 28.52
C ASN A 608 24.40 -38.15 28.53
N SER A 609 25.12 -38.38 27.44
CA SER A 609 25.98 -39.56 27.23
C SER A 609 27.35 -39.37 27.88
N GLY A 610 27.39 -39.35 29.22
CA GLY A 610 28.63 -39.39 30.01
C GLY A 610 28.98 -38.10 30.76
N SER A 611 28.07 -37.13 30.88
CA SER A 611 28.24 -36.00 31.80
C SER A 611 27.93 -36.46 33.23
N GLU A 612 28.84 -36.21 34.16
CA GLU A 612 28.62 -36.48 35.58
C GLU A 612 27.72 -35.41 36.26
N ILE A 613 26.93 -34.68 35.47
CA ILE A 613 26.06 -33.57 35.90
C ILE A 613 24.61 -34.10 35.90
N PRO A 614 23.84 -33.91 36.98
CA PRO A 614 22.43 -34.28 37.03
C PRO A 614 21.63 -33.63 35.89
N VAL A 615 20.64 -34.35 35.37
CA VAL A 615 19.80 -33.89 34.24
C VAL A 615 19.12 -32.54 34.51
N ASN A 616 18.72 -32.27 35.76
CA ASN A 616 18.07 -31.01 36.12
C ASN A 616 19.04 -29.81 36.02
N ASP A 617 20.25 -29.96 36.55
CA ASP A 617 21.28 -28.92 36.48
C ASP A 617 21.76 -28.72 35.04
N MET A 618 21.87 -29.81 34.27
CA MET A 618 22.18 -29.77 32.84
C MET A 618 21.14 -28.95 32.08
N LYS A 619 19.84 -29.18 32.33
CA LYS A 619 18.75 -28.43 31.71
C LYS A 619 18.78 -26.94 32.07
N GLN A 620 19.15 -26.60 33.30
CA GLN A 620 19.31 -25.20 33.72
C GLN A 620 20.47 -24.51 33.00
N LEU A 621 21.61 -25.19 32.85
CA LEU A 621 22.74 -24.69 32.07
C LEU A 621 22.39 -24.52 30.59
N GLU A 622 21.71 -25.51 30.00
CA GLU A 622 21.24 -25.48 28.61
C GLU A 622 20.26 -24.32 28.36
N THR A 623 19.25 -24.17 29.22
CA THR A 623 18.23 -23.12 29.07
C THR A 623 18.87 -21.73 29.15
N PHE A 624 19.74 -21.50 30.13
CA PHE A 624 20.41 -20.21 30.29
C PHE A 624 21.38 -19.93 29.14
N PHE A 625 22.09 -20.95 28.65
CA PHE A 625 22.99 -20.83 27.50
C PHE A 625 22.28 -20.32 26.23
N TYR A 626 21.08 -20.81 25.94
CA TYR A 626 20.29 -20.33 24.80
C TYR A 626 19.66 -18.96 25.05
N LYS A 627 19.25 -18.66 26.29
CA LYS A 627 18.80 -17.29 26.68
C LYS A 627 19.91 -16.26 26.45
N LEU A 628 21.17 -16.58 26.78
CA LEU A 628 22.31 -15.70 26.56
C LEU A 628 22.48 -15.28 25.09
N SER A 629 22.27 -16.19 24.14
CA SER A 629 22.29 -15.85 22.71
C SER A 629 21.16 -14.89 22.35
N PHE A 630 19.94 -15.17 22.82
CA PHE A 630 18.77 -14.38 22.50
C PHE A 630 18.79 -12.98 23.12
N PHE A 631 19.46 -12.81 24.28
CA PHE A 631 19.67 -11.49 24.88
C PHE A 631 20.34 -10.52 23.90
N LEU A 632 21.28 -10.98 23.06
CA LEU A 632 21.94 -10.11 22.09
C LEU A 632 20.94 -9.48 21.10
N HIS A 633 19.93 -10.25 20.66
CA HIS A 633 18.86 -9.71 19.80
C HIS A 633 18.02 -8.65 20.53
N ILE A 634 17.75 -8.84 21.82
CA ILE A 634 16.98 -7.88 22.63
C ILE A 634 17.79 -6.61 22.89
N LEU A 635 19.11 -6.74 23.10
CA LEU A 635 19.99 -5.61 23.28
C LEU A 635 20.09 -4.78 21.98
N ASP A 636 20.13 -5.44 20.83
CA ASP A 636 19.99 -4.82 19.50
C ASP A 636 18.53 -4.67 19.07
N TYR A 637 17.67 -4.15 19.94
CA TYR A 637 16.23 -4.12 19.71
C TYR A 637 15.86 -3.54 18.33
N SER A 638 16.31 -2.31 18.04
CA SER A 638 15.93 -1.60 16.81
C SER A 638 16.48 -2.29 15.56
N ALA A 639 17.73 -2.78 15.61
CA ALA A 639 18.36 -3.47 14.48
C ALA A 639 17.73 -4.84 14.22
N THR A 640 17.36 -5.56 15.28
CA THR A 640 16.63 -6.83 15.19
C THR A 640 15.26 -6.60 14.58
N VAL A 641 14.46 -5.64 15.08
CA VAL A 641 13.14 -5.35 14.48
C VAL A 641 13.27 -4.93 13.01
N ALA A 642 14.24 -4.09 12.67
CA ALA A 642 14.49 -3.70 11.28
C ALA A 642 14.78 -4.91 10.39
N THR A 643 15.66 -5.81 10.83
CA THR A 643 15.99 -7.04 10.08
C THR A 643 14.80 -7.98 9.95
N LEU A 644 13.96 -8.09 11.00
CA LEU A 644 12.80 -8.97 11.01
C LEU A 644 11.61 -8.44 10.21
N THR A 645 11.60 -7.16 9.87
CA THR A 645 10.52 -6.48 9.12
C THR A 645 10.92 -6.11 7.69
N ASP A 646 12.15 -6.44 7.30
CA ASP A 646 12.71 -6.19 5.98
C ASP A 646 12.17 -7.21 4.95
N LEU A 647 11.36 -6.70 4.03
CA LEU A 647 10.78 -7.45 2.92
C LEU A 647 11.34 -6.99 1.56
N GLY A 648 12.46 -6.25 1.56
CA GLY A 648 13.04 -5.64 0.37
C GLY A 648 13.44 -6.65 -0.70
N PHE A 649 13.69 -7.91 -0.30
CA PHE A 649 14.02 -9.02 -1.20
C PHE A 649 12.93 -9.33 -2.23
N LEU A 650 11.68 -8.89 -2.03
CA LEU A 650 10.56 -9.12 -2.94
C LEU A 650 10.64 -8.34 -4.26
N TRP A 651 11.42 -7.25 -4.31
CA TRP A 651 11.54 -6.42 -5.53
C TRP A 651 12.66 -6.89 -6.46
N PHE A 652 13.79 -7.33 -5.90
CA PHE A 652 15.00 -7.63 -6.66
C PHE A 652 14.82 -8.84 -7.60
N ARG A 653 15.50 -8.79 -8.75
CA ARG A 653 15.32 -9.75 -9.85
C ARG A 653 16.53 -9.87 -10.78
N GLU A 654 17.73 -9.58 -10.27
CA GLU A 654 18.99 -9.53 -11.06
C GLU A 654 19.37 -10.86 -11.72
N PHE A 655 19.02 -12.01 -11.13
CA PHE A 655 19.27 -13.31 -11.75
C PHE A 655 18.41 -13.50 -12.99
N TYR A 656 17.12 -13.16 -12.88
CA TYR A 656 16.18 -13.33 -13.98
C TYR A 656 16.37 -12.33 -15.12
N LEU A 657 16.86 -11.12 -14.82
CA LEU A 657 17.31 -10.15 -15.83
C LEU A 657 18.43 -10.72 -16.70
N GLU A 658 19.42 -11.38 -16.07
CA GLU A 658 20.51 -12.03 -16.80
C GLU A 658 20.01 -13.20 -17.65
N SER A 659 19.20 -14.09 -17.08
CA SER A 659 18.67 -15.27 -17.78
C SER A 659 17.79 -14.87 -18.99
N SER A 660 16.95 -13.86 -18.82
CA SER A 660 16.00 -13.41 -19.85
C SER A 660 16.60 -12.42 -20.86
N ARG A 661 17.83 -11.92 -20.61
CA ARG A 661 18.54 -10.95 -21.45
C ARG A 661 17.76 -9.63 -21.66
N VAL A 662 17.10 -9.17 -20.62
CA VAL A 662 16.36 -7.88 -20.61
C VAL A 662 17.02 -6.91 -19.62
N ILE A 663 16.85 -5.60 -19.85
CA ILE A 663 17.40 -4.56 -18.97
C ILE A 663 16.57 -4.46 -17.70
N GLN A 664 15.24 -4.50 -17.82
CA GLN A 664 14.30 -4.51 -16.71
C GLN A 664 12.99 -5.19 -17.13
N PHE A 665 12.26 -5.75 -16.17
CA PHE A 665 10.90 -6.28 -16.37
C PHE A 665 9.86 -5.18 -16.19
N PRO A 666 8.68 -5.30 -16.83
CA PRO A 666 7.61 -4.34 -16.65
C PRO A 666 6.95 -4.50 -15.27
N ILE A 667 6.23 -3.47 -14.83
CA ILE A 667 5.71 -3.37 -13.44
C ILE A 667 4.73 -4.49 -13.08
N GLU A 668 4.05 -5.11 -14.05
CA GLU A 668 3.14 -6.25 -13.83
C GLU A 668 3.87 -7.52 -13.37
N CYS A 669 5.21 -7.52 -13.42
CA CYS A 669 6.06 -8.57 -12.88
C CYS A 669 6.68 -8.20 -11.53
N SER A 670 6.44 -6.99 -11.03
CA SER A 670 6.95 -6.54 -9.74
C SER A 670 6.00 -6.95 -8.63
N LEU A 671 6.46 -7.80 -7.69
CA LEU A 671 5.64 -8.29 -6.59
C LEU A 671 4.99 -7.16 -5.78
N PRO A 672 5.70 -6.09 -5.35
CA PRO A 672 5.08 -4.96 -4.66
C PRO A 672 3.92 -4.35 -5.44
N TRP A 673 4.09 -4.06 -6.74
CA TRP A 673 3.02 -3.51 -7.57
C TRP A 673 1.86 -4.50 -7.78
N MET A 674 2.15 -5.77 -8.05
CA MET A 674 1.12 -6.80 -8.20
C MET A 674 0.20 -6.92 -6.97
N LEU A 675 0.74 -6.66 -5.77
CA LEU A 675 -0.04 -6.65 -4.53
C LEU A 675 -0.91 -5.39 -4.44
N VAL A 676 -0.38 -4.21 -4.76
CA VAL A 676 -1.16 -2.95 -4.80
C VAL A 676 -2.28 -3.06 -5.83
N ASP A 677 -1.96 -3.53 -7.03
CA ASP A 677 -2.88 -3.66 -8.16
C ASP A 677 -4.01 -4.65 -7.82
N TYR A 678 -3.67 -5.78 -7.19
CA TYR A 678 -4.66 -6.72 -6.70
C TYR A 678 -5.62 -6.09 -5.69
N VAL A 679 -5.14 -5.28 -4.73
CA VAL A 679 -6.02 -4.61 -3.76
C VAL A 679 -6.99 -3.65 -4.46
N LEU A 680 -6.53 -2.89 -5.47
CA LEU A 680 -7.35 -1.96 -6.25
C LEU A 680 -8.43 -2.66 -7.08
N GLU A 681 -8.12 -3.83 -7.65
CA GLU A 681 -9.05 -4.60 -8.49
C GLU A 681 -9.96 -5.54 -7.68
N SER A 682 -9.58 -5.87 -6.43
CA SER A 682 -10.33 -6.81 -5.62
C SER A 682 -11.70 -6.24 -5.20
N GLN A 683 -12.72 -7.10 -5.20
CA GLN A 683 -14.03 -6.77 -4.63
C GLN A 683 -14.05 -6.78 -3.10
N ASN A 684 -12.92 -7.10 -2.46
CA ASN A 684 -12.86 -7.33 -1.03
C ASN A 684 -12.62 -6.01 -0.27
N THR A 685 -13.69 -5.46 0.28
CA THR A 685 -13.71 -4.10 0.88
C THR A 685 -12.78 -3.94 2.08
N SER A 686 -12.35 -5.03 2.73
CA SER A 686 -11.47 -4.98 3.90
C SER A 686 -10.00 -4.75 3.57
N LEU A 687 -9.54 -5.07 2.36
CA LEU A 687 -8.12 -4.98 2.00
C LEU A 687 -7.70 -3.55 1.65
N ILE A 688 -8.65 -2.68 1.34
CA ILE A 688 -8.36 -1.32 0.87
C ILE A 688 -7.62 -0.49 1.92
N GLU A 689 -7.88 -0.74 3.21
CA GLU A 689 -7.18 -0.08 4.31
C GLU A 689 -5.69 -0.44 4.34
N SER A 690 -5.31 -1.60 3.81
CA SER A 690 -3.91 -2.08 3.76
C SER A 690 -3.19 -1.73 2.46
N ILE A 691 -3.79 -0.94 1.56
CA ILE A 691 -3.25 -0.71 0.20
C ILE A 691 -1.86 -0.06 0.18
N LEU A 692 -1.49 0.67 1.25
CA LEU A 692 -0.17 1.30 1.37
C LEU A 692 0.89 0.37 1.96
N MET A 693 0.51 -0.76 2.56
CA MET A 693 1.48 -1.70 3.16
C MET A 693 2.45 -2.29 2.12
N PRO A 694 2.02 -2.69 0.91
CA PRO A 694 2.96 -3.14 -0.13
C PRO A 694 3.90 -2.05 -0.63
N PHE A 695 3.53 -0.75 -0.54
CA PHE A 695 4.44 0.33 -0.91
C PHE A 695 5.64 0.43 0.04
N ASP A 696 5.49 -0.03 1.29
CA ASP A 696 6.58 -0.07 2.25
C ASP A 696 7.69 -1.06 1.86
N ILE A 697 7.37 -2.06 1.03
CA ILE A 697 8.38 -2.97 0.46
C ILE A 697 9.41 -2.18 -0.37
N TYR A 698 8.99 -1.11 -1.07
CA TYR A 698 9.92 -0.27 -1.81
C TYR A 698 10.86 0.52 -0.89
N ASN A 699 10.41 0.89 0.32
CA ASN A 699 11.29 1.51 1.32
C ASN A 699 12.39 0.54 1.75
N ASP A 700 12.01 -0.72 2.02
CA ASP A 700 12.95 -1.78 2.37
C ASP A 700 13.93 -2.04 1.22
N SER A 701 13.44 -2.21 0.00
CA SER A 701 14.27 -2.44 -1.19
C SER A 701 15.24 -1.27 -1.44
N ALA A 702 14.80 -0.03 -1.26
CA ALA A 702 15.65 1.15 -1.40
C ALA A 702 16.74 1.19 -0.32
N GLN A 703 16.41 0.85 0.92
CA GLN A 703 17.40 0.75 1.98
C GLN A 703 18.41 -0.37 1.71
N GLN A 704 17.96 -1.54 1.27
CA GLN A 704 18.84 -2.64 0.86
C GLN A 704 19.75 -2.22 -0.30
N ALA A 705 19.22 -1.52 -1.31
CA ALA A 705 20.01 -1.04 -2.45
C ALA A 705 21.13 -0.06 -2.02
N LEU A 706 20.82 0.89 -1.13
CA LEU A 706 21.75 1.93 -0.70
C LEU A 706 22.74 1.49 0.39
N ILE A 707 22.28 0.75 1.41
CA ILE A 707 23.07 0.42 2.60
C ILE A 707 23.73 -0.96 2.45
N VAL A 708 22.98 -1.97 2.00
CA VAL A 708 23.46 -3.36 1.94
C VAL A 708 24.23 -3.62 0.64
N LEU A 709 23.59 -3.37 -0.51
CA LEU A 709 24.18 -3.64 -1.83
C LEU A 709 25.12 -2.52 -2.30
N LYS A 710 24.96 -1.31 -1.74
CA LYS A 710 25.74 -0.10 -2.07
C LYS A 710 25.73 0.23 -3.57
N GLN A 711 24.59 0.01 -4.24
CA GLN A 711 24.43 0.25 -5.67
C GLN A 711 23.43 1.36 -5.96
N ARG A 712 23.90 2.44 -6.59
CA ARG A 712 23.06 3.59 -6.97
C ARG A 712 22.04 3.24 -8.05
N PHE A 713 22.44 2.52 -9.10
CA PHE A 713 21.54 2.25 -10.23
C PHE A 713 20.31 1.44 -9.82
N LEU A 714 20.41 0.57 -8.81
CA LEU A 714 19.26 -0.15 -8.26
C LEU A 714 18.29 0.80 -7.59
N TYR A 715 18.78 1.78 -6.83
CA TYR A 715 17.94 2.81 -6.25
C TYR A 715 17.27 3.66 -7.33
N ASP A 716 18.01 4.06 -8.37
CA ASP A 716 17.45 4.83 -9.49
C ASP A 716 16.30 4.06 -10.19
N GLU A 717 16.41 2.73 -10.32
CA GLU A 717 15.35 1.87 -10.86
C GLU A 717 14.15 1.72 -9.92
N ILE A 718 14.40 1.57 -8.61
CA ILE A 718 13.33 1.54 -7.58
C ILE A 718 12.58 2.87 -7.58
N GLU A 719 13.28 4.00 -7.60
CA GLU A 719 12.70 5.34 -7.61
C GLU A 719 11.82 5.54 -8.85
N ALA A 720 12.32 5.19 -10.04
CA ALA A 720 11.56 5.28 -11.28
C ALA A 720 10.31 4.38 -11.28
N GLU A 721 10.41 3.17 -10.74
CA GLU A 721 9.26 2.26 -10.62
C GLU A 721 8.23 2.78 -9.63
N VAL A 722 8.66 3.31 -8.48
CA VAL A 722 7.78 3.90 -7.47
C VAL A 722 7.06 5.12 -8.01
N ASP A 723 7.75 6.03 -8.69
CA ASP A 723 7.14 7.23 -9.26
C ASP A 723 6.02 6.86 -10.24
N HIS A 724 6.28 5.90 -11.14
CA HIS A 724 5.28 5.44 -12.08
C HIS A 724 4.11 4.70 -11.39
N CYS A 725 4.42 3.76 -10.47
CA CYS A 725 3.42 2.99 -9.75
C CYS A 725 2.54 3.88 -8.85
N PHE A 726 3.12 4.89 -8.20
CA PHE A 726 2.38 5.77 -7.30
C PHE A 726 1.42 6.68 -8.08
N ASP A 727 1.82 7.19 -9.25
CA ASP A 727 0.94 7.93 -10.15
C ASP A 727 -0.24 7.07 -10.64
N LEU A 728 0.04 5.82 -11.03
CA LEU A 728 -0.99 4.85 -11.41
C LEU A 728 -1.91 4.51 -10.24
N PHE A 729 -1.37 4.36 -9.03
CA PHE A 729 -2.12 4.10 -7.81
C PHE A 729 -3.08 5.26 -7.51
N VAL A 730 -2.59 6.51 -7.45
CA VAL A 730 -3.45 7.68 -7.20
C VAL A 730 -4.53 7.77 -8.29
N SER A 731 -4.19 7.45 -9.54
CA SER A 731 -5.14 7.39 -10.65
C SER A 731 -6.25 6.38 -10.43
N LYS A 732 -5.90 5.11 -10.23
CA LYS A 732 -6.85 4.02 -10.06
C LYS A 732 -7.67 4.20 -8.77
N LEU A 733 -7.04 4.63 -7.68
CA LEU A 733 -7.74 4.91 -6.42
C LEU A 733 -8.78 6.01 -6.59
N CYS A 734 -8.43 7.11 -7.26
CA CYS A 734 -9.39 8.19 -7.53
C CYS A 734 -10.55 7.72 -8.42
N ASP A 735 -10.27 6.96 -9.47
CA ASP A 735 -11.34 6.40 -10.32
C ASP A 735 -12.27 5.49 -9.51
N THR A 736 -11.73 4.64 -8.62
CA THR A 736 -12.52 3.76 -7.74
C THR A 736 -13.34 4.55 -6.72
N VAL A 737 -12.73 5.54 -6.04
CA VAL A 737 -13.41 6.42 -5.08
C VAL A 737 -14.54 7.18 -5.75
N PHE A 738 -14.27 7.83 -6.89
CA PHE A 738 -15.29 8.58 -7.63
C PHE A 738 -16.44 7.66 -8.06
N THR A 739 -16.13 6.48 -8.61
CA THR A 739 -17.14 5.50 -9.03
C THR A 739 -18.00 5.03 -7.86
N TYR A 740 -17.39 4.76 -6.70
CA TYR A 740 -18.11 4.35 -5.49
C TYR A 740 -19.08 5.42 -5.01
N TYR A 741 -18.60 6.65 -4.77
CA TYR A 741 -19.45 7.74 -4.26
C TYR A 741 -20.51 8.18 -5.28
N LYS A 742 -20.21 8.13 -6.59
CA LYS A 742 -21.19 8.38 -7.66
C LYS A 742 -22.27 7.32 -7.68
N SER A 743 -21.89 6.04 -7.54
CA SER A 743 -22.86 4.94 -7.45
C SER A 743 -23.72 5.11 -6.21
N TRP A 744 -23.11 5.40 -5.05
CA TRP A 744 -23.82 5.55 -3.77
C TRP A 744 -24.86 6.67 -3.87
N ALA A 745 -24.45 7.82 -4.41
CA ALA A 745 -25.37 8.91 -4.67
C ALA A 745 -26.50 8.54 -5.63
N ALA A 746 -26.21 7.78 -6.69
CA ALA A 746 -27.21 7.35 -7.66
C ALA A 746 -28.22 6.35 -7.06
N SER A 747 -27.76 5.46 -6.18
CA SER A 747 -28.59 4.47 -5.48
C SER A 747 -29.55 5.14 -4.50
N GLU A 748 -29.08 6.10 -3.69
CA GLU A 748 -29.93 6.85 -2.75
C GLU A 748 -30.98 7.71 -3.45
N LEU A 749 -30.69 8.17 -4.67
CA LEU A 749 -31.59 9.00 -5.47
C LEU A 749 -32.58 8.20 -6.35
N LEU A 750 -32.62 6.87 -6.24
CA LEU A 750 -33.65 6.05 -6.89
C LEU A 750 -34.99 6.14 -6.15
N ASP A 751 -36.09 6.11 -6.90
CA ASP A 751 -37.44 6.13 -6.33
C ASP A 751 -37.70 4.84 -5.52
N PRO A 752 -38.07 4.93 -4.23
CA PRO A 752 -38.41 3.77 -3.41
C PRO A 752 -39.52 2.90 -4.01
N SER A 753 -40.47 3.50 -4.74
CA SER A 753 -41.56 2.79 -5.43
C SER A 753 -41.05 1.93 -6.58
N PHE A 754 -40.03 2.43 -7.30
CA PHE A 754 -39.35 1.68 -8.36
C PHE A 754 -38.56 0.50 -7.77
N LEU A 755 -37.85 0.72 -6.66
CA LEU A 755 -37.12 -0.35 -5.97
C LEU A 755 -38.07 -1.45 -5.46
N PHE A 756 -39.22 -1.08 -4.89
CA PHE A 756 -40.23 -2.03 -4.44
C PHE A 756 -40.85 -2.85 -5.58
N ALA A 757 -41.05 -2.23 -6.75
CA ALA A 757 -41.62 -2.88 -7.92
C ALA A 757 -40.61 -3.75 -8.70
N SER A 758 -39.31 -3.68 -8.37
CA SER A 758 -38.24 -4.38 -9.06
C SER A 758 -37.90 -5.70 -8.35
N ASP A 759 -38.01 -6.82 -9.07
CA ASP A 759 -37.65 -8.16 -8.56
C ASP A 759 -36.15 -8.32 -8.22
N ASN A 760 -35.29 -7.38 -8.66
CA ASN A 760 -33.83 -7.43 -8.49
C ASN A 760 -33.27 -6.22 -7.69
N GLY A 761 -33.95 -5.79 -6.62
CA GLY A 761 -33.54 -4.63 -5.80
C GLY A 761 -32.09 -4.68 -5.32
N ASP A 762 -31.55 -5.87 -5.03
CA ASP A 762 -30.18 -6.07 -4.55
C ASP A 762 -29.11 -5.56 -5.53
N LYS A 763 -29.40 -5.56 -6.85
CA LYS A 763 -28.46 -5.08 -7.89
C LYS A 763 -28.22 -3.57 -7.84
N PHE A 764 -29.10 -2.82 -7.19
CA PHE A 764 -28.97 -1.37 -7.01
C PHE A 764 -28.37 -1.02 -5.65
N SER A 765 -28.20 -2.00 -4.76
CA SER A 765 -27.55 -1.81 -3.46
C SER A 765 -26.04 -1.77 -3.62
N ILE A 766 -25.37 -0.92 -2.84
CA ILE A 766 -23.93 -0.72 -2.90
C ILE A 766 -23.30 -1.14 -1.59
N GLN A 767 -22.28 -1.98 -1.69
CA GLN A 767 -21.55 -2.47 -0.53
C GLN A 767 -20.69 -1.35 0.06
N PRO A 768 -20.75 -1.08 1.38
CA PRO A 768 -19.98 -0.02 2.00
C PRO A 768 -18.47 -0.26 1.85
N MET A 769 -17.75 0.74 1.36
CA MET A 769 -16.28 0.76 1.26
C MET A 769 -15.66 1.63 2.35
N ARG A 770 -14.48 1.26 2.85
CA ARG A 770 -13.79 1.95 3.95
C ARG A 770 -12.67 2.87 3.46
N PHE A 771 -13.04 3.96 2.79
CA PHE A 771 -12.05 4.95 2.30
C PHE A 771 -11.62 5.99 3.35
N THR A 772 -12.36 6.12 4.45
CA THR A 772 -12.21 7.24 5.40
C THR A 772 -10.79 7.39 5.94
N ALA A 773 -10.10 6.30 6.27
CA ALA A 773 -8.71 6.36 6.74
C ALA A 773 -7.77 6.90 5.65
N LEU A 774 -7.87 6.39 4.42
CA LEU A 774 -7.05 6.80 3.28
C LEU A 774 -7.26 8.27 2.90
N LEU A 775 -8.52 8.73 2.87
CA LEU A 775 -8.86 10.11 2.52
C LEU A 775 -8.35 11.14 3.53
N LYS A 776 -8.04 10.70 4.76
CA LYS A 776 -7.50 11.56 5.83
C LYS A 776 -5.97 11.55 5.90
N MET A 777 -5.28 10.74 5.10
CA MET A 777 -3.81 10.63 5.17
C MET A 777 -3.10 11.84 4.58
N THR A 778 -2.29 12.52 5.39
CA THR A 778 -1.50 13.69 4.99
C THR A 778 0.00 13.44 4.95
N ARG A 779 0.47 12.35 5.58
CA ARG A 779 1.89 12.00 5.66
C ARG A 779 2.09 10.52 5.33
N VAL A 780 2.24 10.20 4.05
CA VAL A 780 2.70 8.88 3.57
C VAL A 780 4.22 8.95 3.39
N LYS A 781 4.97 8.05 4.02
CA LYS A 781 6.44 8.05 3.94
C LYS A 781 6.91 7.08 2.85
N LEU A 782 7.49 7.59 1.77
CA LEU A 782 7.93 6.76 0.65
C LEU A 782 9.25 7.26 0.09
N LEU A 783 10.26 6.39 0.05
CA LEU A 783 11.63 6.69 -0.38
C LEU A 783 12.22 7.95 0.29
N GLY A 784 11.92 8.15 1.58
CA GLY A 784 12.34 9.32 2.36
C GLY A 784 11.48 10.59 2.14
N ARG A 785 10.55 10.58 1.19
CA ARG A 785 9.62 11.68 0.94
C ARG A 785 8.41 11.58 1.88
N THR A 786 7.82 12.72 2.23
CA THR A 786 6.53 12.77 2.93
C THR A 786 5.46 13.28 1.97
N ILE A 787 4.59 12.38 1.52
CA ILE A 787 3.58 12.64 0.49
C ILE A 787 2.23 12.93 1.15
N ASN A 788 1.60 14.04 0.76
CA ASN A 788 0.25 14.39 1.17
C ASN A 788 -0.79 13.77 0.24
N LEU A 789 -1.17 12.52 0.54
CA LEU A 789 -2.13 11.76 -0.26
C LEU A 789 -3.49 12.46 -0.34
N ARG A 790 -3.98 13.04 0.77
CA ARG A 790 -5.24 13.81 0.80
C ARG A 790 -5.23 14.95 -0.21
N SER A 791 -4.12 15.69 -0.32
CA SER A 791 -3.98 16.79 -1.29
C SER A 791 -4.03 16.28 -2.73
N LEU A 792 -3.31 15.20 -3.04
CA LEU A 792 -3.28 14.60 -4.38
C LEU A 792 -4.66 14.08 -4.80
N ILE A 793 -5.35 13.40 -3.88
CA ILE A 793 -6.73 12.95 -4.12
C ILE A 793 -7.65 14.15 -4.33
N THR A 794 -7.55 15.19 -3.50
CA THR A 794 -8.39 16.40 -3.60
C THR A 794 -8.22 17.11 -4.94
N GLU A 795 -6.98 17.34 -5.38
CA GLU A 795 -6.67 17.97 -6.67
C GLU A 795 -7.27 17.17 -7.83
N ARG A 796 -7.11 15.84 -7.78
CA ARG A 796 -7.63 14.96 -8.81
C ARG A 796 -9.16 14.87 -8.80
N MET A 797 -9.79 14.83 -7.63
CA MET A 797 -11.25 14.91 -7.51
C MET A 797 -11.78 16.20 -8.11
N ASN A 798 -11.16 17.34 -7.77
CA ASN A 798 -11.50 18.65 -8.34
C ASN A 798 -11.47 18.65 -9.88
N LYS A 799 -10.51 17.96 -10.49
CA LYS A 799 -10.42 17.77 -11.94
C LYS A 799 -11.52 16.85 -12.48
N VAL A 800 -11.72 15.68 -11.87
CA VAL A 800 -12.71 14.69 -12.30
C VAL A 800 -14.14 15.24 -12.24
N PHE A 801 -14.49 16.02 -11.22
CA PHE A 801 -15.81 16.67 -11.13
C PHE A 801 -16.05 17.66 -12.28
N ARG A 802 -15.03 18.44 -12.65
CA ARG A 802 -15.11 19.37 -13.80
C ARG A 802 -15.21 18.63 -15.12
N GLU A 803 -14.37 17.62 -15.34
CA GLU A 803 -14.44 16.76 -16.52
C GLU A 803 -15.79 16.06 -16.64
N ASN A 804 -16.39 15.64 -15.53
CA ASN A 804 -17.71 15.02 -15.55
C ASN A 804 -18.81 16.04 -15.88
N LEU A 805 -18.77 17.25 -15.32
CA LEU A 805 -19.70 18.34 -15.70
C LEU A 805 -19.59 18.72 -17.18
N GLU A 806 -18.36 18.84 -17.69
CA GLU A 806 -18.08 19.11 -19.10
C GLU A 806 -18.73 18.04 -19.99
N PHE A 807 -18.49 16.77 -19.68
CA PHE A 807 -19.11 15.64 -20.36
C PHE A 807 -20.65 15.70 -20.34
N LEU A 808 -21.26 16.05 -19.20
CA LEU A 808 -22.71 16.16 -19.09
C LEU A 808 -23.26 17.27 -19.99
N PHE A 809 -22.57 18.40 -20.12
CA PHE A 809 -22.96 19.47 -21.03
C PHE A 809 -22.75 19.10 -22.51
N ASP A 810 -21.61 18.52 -22.88
CA ASP A 810 -21.36 18.00 -24.23
C ASP A 810 -22.44 16.97 -24.65
N ARG A 811 -22.84 16.12 -23.70
CA ARG A 811 -23.92 15.15 -23.92
C ARG A 811 -25.23 15.85 -24.20
N PHE A 812 -25.61 16.85 -23.40
CA PHE A 812 -26.84 17.60 -23.64
C PHE A 812 -26.81 18.34 -24.98
N GLU A 813 -25.67 18.89 -25.37
CA GLU A 813 -25.45 19.56 -26.67
C GLU A 813 -25.64 18.61 -27.88
N SER A 814 -25.45 17.31 -27.69
CA SER A 814 -25.72 16.28 -28.70
C SER A 814 -27.18 15.82 -28.79
N GLN A 815 -28.04 16.23 -27.84
CA GLN A 815 -29.41 15.75 -27.69
C GLN A 815 -30.44 16.85 -27.96
N ASP A 816 -31.74 16.54 -27.85
CA ASP A 816 -32.81 17.54 -27.99
C ASP A 816 -33.16 18.19 -26.64
N LEU A 817 -33.96 19.25 -26.70
CA LEU A 817 -34.36 20.00 -25.51
C LEU A 817 -35.06 19.13 -24.45
N CYS A 818 -35.67 18.00 -24.82
CA CYS A 818 -36.32 17.09 -23.87
C CYS A 818 -35.32 16.43 -22.92
N ALA A 819 -34.04 16.30 -23.33
CA ALA A 819 -32.98 15.71 -22.51
C ALA A 819 -32.57 16.56 -21.29
N ILE A 820 -33.11 17.76 -21.13
CA ILE A 820 -32.79 18.63 -19.98
C ILE A 820 -33.16 18.01 -18.62
N VAL A 821 -34.17 17.13 -18.61
CA VAL A 821 -34.56 16.36 -17.41
C VAL A 821 -33.52 15.29 -17.07
N GLU A 822 -32.93 14.65 -18.09
CA GLU A 822 -31.81 13.72 -17.90
C GLU A 822 -30.58 14.46 -17.37
N LEU A 823 -30.25 15.63 -17.95
CA LEU A 823 -29.16 16.48 -17.49
C LEU A 823 -29.34 16.90 -16.03
N GLU A 824 -30.53 17.39 -15.65
CA GLU A 824 -30.83 17.75 -14.26
C GLU A 824 -30.58 16.58 -13.31
N LYS A 825 -31.10 15.40 -13.63
CA LYS A 825 -30.94 14.22 -12.77
C LYS A 825 -29.48 13.81 -12.63
N LEU A 826 -28.71 13.81 -13.72
CA LEU A 826 -27.29 13.46 -13.69
C LEU A 826 -26.45 14.48 -12.90
N VAL A 827 -26.76 15.76 -13.03
CA VAL A 827 -26.15 16.86 -12.25
C VAL A 827 -26.51 16.74 -10.77
N ASP A 828 -27.76 16.41 -10.43
CA ASP A 828 -28.18 16.19 -9.04
C ASP A 828 -27.44 15.00 -8.40
N ILE A 829 -27.26 13.89 -9.14
CA ILE A 829 -26.46 12.76 -8.67
C ILE A 829 -25.01 13.18 -8.46
N LEU A 830 -24.43 13.96 -9.39
CA LEU A 830 -23.05 14.44 -9.25
C LEU A 830 -22.90 15.39 -8.05
N LYS A 831 -23.87 16.28 -7.83
CA LYS A 831 -23.92 17.18 -6.67
C LYS A 831 -24.03 16.41 -5.36
N HIS A 832 -24.86 15.37 -5.31
CA HIS A 832 -24.98 14.53 -4.12
C HIS A 832 -23.70 13.74 -3.83
N ALA A 833 -23.04 13.20 -4.88
CA ALA A 833 -21.72 12.58 -4.74
C ALA A 833 -20.65 13.56 -4.22
N HIS A 834 -20.69 14.82 -4.70
CA HIS A 834 -19.83 15.90 -4.19
C HIS A 834 -20.09 16.18 -2.70
N CYS A 835 -21.36 16.24 -2.27
CA CYS A 835 -21.72 16.43 -0.86
C CYS A 835 -21.17 15.32 0.03
N LEU A 836 -21.35 14.05 -0.39
CA LEU A 836 -20.83 12.89 0.35
C LEU A 836 -19.30 12.94 0.46
N LEU A 837 -18.58 13.19 -0.63
CA LEU A 837 -17.11 13.29 -0.61
C LEU A 837 -16.59 14.49 0.18
N SER A 838 -17.29 15.62 0.16
CA SER A 838 -16.90 16.84 0.87
C SER A 838 -16.92 16.70 2.40
N THR A 839 -17.49 15.62 2.93
CA THR A 839 -17.42 15.30 4.37
C THR A 839 -16.01 14.89 4.80
N ASP A 840 -15.26 14.19 3.93
CA ASP A 840 -13.92 13.69 4.22
C ASP A 840 -12.82 14.53 3.53
N LEU A 841 -13.10 15.11 2.36
CA LEU A 841 -12.17 15.87 1.54
C LEU A 841 -12.53 17.36 1.44
N SER A 842 -11.53 18.23 1.34
CA SER A 842 -11.70 19.67 1.13
C SER A 842 -11.75 20.02 -0.37
N ILE A 843 -12.85 19.66 -1.04
CA ILE A 843 -13.08 19.87 -2.47
C ILE A 843 -13.64 21.29 -2.71
N ASP A 844 -13.43 21.89 -3.88
CA ASP A 844 -14.00 23.21 -4.20
C ASP A 844 -15.53 23.15 -4.14
N SER A 845 -16.19 24.29 -3.88
CA SER A 845 -17.67 24.35 -3.88
C SER A 845 -18.25 23.89 -5.22
N PHE A 846 -19.23 22.98 -5.18
CA PHE A 846 -19.95 22.54 -6.38
C PHE A 846 -20.59 23.71 -7.13
N SER A 847 -21.07 24.74 -6.43
CA SER A 847 -21.65 25.93 -7.08
C SER A 847 -20.63 26.70 -7.90
N LEU A 848 -19.37 26.72 -7.47
CA LEU A 848 -18.27 27.36 -8.18
C LEU A 848 -17.90 26.53 -9.42
N MET A 849 -17.74 25.21 -9.27
CA MET A 849 -17.48 24.30 -10.39
C MET A 849 -18.57 24.39 -11.45
N MET A 850 -19.84 24.37 -11.04
CA MET A 850 -20.98 24.51 -11.95
C MET A 850 -20.98 25.85 -12.68
N SER A 851 -20.65 26.94 -11.98
CA SER A 851 -20.58 28.29 -12.58
C SER A 851 -19.41 28.42 -13.57
N GLU A 852 -18.28 27.76 -13.26
CA GLU A 852 -17.12 27.66 -14.13
C GLU A 852 -17.47 26.98 -15.45
N MET A 853 -18.06 25.78 -15.38
CA MET A 853 -18.44 24.99 -16.56
C MET A 853 -19.61 25.59 -17.33
N GLN A 854 -20.47 26.39 -16.68
CA GLN A 854 -21.50 27.20 -17.36
C GLN A 854 -20.97 28.49 -18.01
N GLU A 855 -19.68 28.79 -17.85
CA GLU A 855 -19.02 30.02 -18.34
C GLU A 855 -19.62 31.32 -17.76
N ASN A 856 -20.15 31.28 -16.53
CA ASN A 856 -20.87 32.41 -15.91
C ASN A 856 -20.19 32.98 -14.64
N ILE A 857 -18.89 32.75 -14.46
CA ILE A 857 -18.12 33.29 -13.31
C ILE A 857 -18.07 34.83 -13.34
N SER A 858 -17.87 35.44 -14.52
CA SER A 858 -17.75 36.90 -14.65
C SER A 858 -19.01 37.61 -14.17
N LEU A 859 -18.89 38.59 -13.27
CA LEU A 859 -20.00 39.39 -12.72
C LEU A 859 -20.89 40.05 -13.80
N VAL A 860 -20.36 40.24 -15.00
CA VAL A 860 -21.05 40.88 -16.14
C VAL A 860 -21.67 39.86 -17.11
N SER A 861 -21.35 38.57 -16.97
CA SER A 861 -21.91 37.50 -17.80
C SER A 861 -23.30 37.11 -17.29
N PHE A 862 -24.31 37.40 -18.11
CA PHE A 862 -25.70 36.94 -17.92
C PHE A 862 -26.07 35.82 -18.92
N SER A 863 -25.20 35.53 -19.89
CA SER A 863 -25.35 34.43 -20.83
C SER A 863 -24.51 33.24 -20.37
N SER A 864 -25.16 32.12 -20.04
CA SER A 864 -24.46 30.86 -19.76
C SER A 864 -24.38 29.98 -21.01
N ARG A 865 -23.42 29.05 -21.04
CA ARG A 865 -23.31 27.99 -22.05
C ARG A 865 -24.65 27.26 -22.22
N LEU A 866 -25.24 26.82 -21.10
CA LEU A 866 -26.53 26.14 -21.09
C LEU A 866 -27.68 27.01 -21.62
N ALA A 867 -27.75 28.30 -21.25
CA ALA A 867 -28.80 29.19 -21.75
C ALA A 867 -28.70 29.38 -23.27
N SER A 868 -27.47 29.55 -23.77
CA SER A 868 -27.19 29.68 -25.20
C SER A 868 -27.55 28.41 -25.97
N GLN A 869 -27.24 27.24 -25.40
CA GLN A 869 -27.60 25.95 -26.00
C GLN A 869 -29.11 25.73 -26.01
N ILE A 870 -29.82 26.03 -24.92
CA ILE A 870 -31.29 25.97 -24.88
C ILE A 870 -31.89 26.88 -25.96
N TRP A 871 -31.37 28.09 -26.12
CA TRP A 871 -31.81 29.00 -27.16
C TRP A 871 -31.54 28.45 -28.58
N SER A 872 -30.36 27.88 -28.81
CA SER A 872 -30.01 27.22 -30.07
C SER A 872 -30.96 26.06 -30.41
N GLU A 873 -31.22 25.16 -29.46
CA GLU A 873 -32.18 24.04 -29.64
C GLU A 873 -33.62 24.55 -29.81
N MET A 874 -33.99 25.63 -29.12
CA MET A 874 -35.28 26.29 -29.31
C MET A 874 -35.47 26.73 -30.76
N GLN A 875 -34.46 27.42 -31.33
CA GLN A 875 -34.50 27.96 -32.68
C GLN A 875 -34.40 26.88 -33.76
N ASN A 876 -33.51 25.90 -33.59
CA ASN A 876 -33.16 24.93 -34.63
C ASN A 876 -34.08 23.70 -34.66
N ASP A 877 -34.60 23.25 -33.51
CA ASP A 877 -35.39 22.02 -33.41
C ASP A 877 -36.79 22.23 -32.80
N PHE A 878 -36.87 22.85 -31.62
CA PHE A 878 -38.13 22.92 -30.88
C PHE A 878 -39.23 23.68 -31.62
N LEU A 879 -38.97 24.94 -31.95
CA LEU A 879 -39.91 25.83 -32.63
C LEU A 879 -40.34 25.34 -34.02
N PRO A 880 -39.46 24.77 -34.88
CA PRO A 880 -39.93 24.19 -36.14
C PRO A 880 -40.70 22.86 -35.94
N ASN A 881 -40.21 21.94 -35.10
CA ASN A 881 -40.64 20.53 -35.14
C ASN A 881 -41.71 20.11 -34.11
N PHE A 882 -41.91 20.86 -33.01
CA PHE A 882 -42.87 20.48 -31.97
C PHE A 882 -44.25 21.12 -32.15
N ILE A 883 -45.32 20.41 -31.81
CA ILE A 883 -46.70 20.92 -31.86
C ILE A 883 -47.33 20.85 -30.47
N LEU A 884 -48.00 21.93 -30.07
CA LEU A 884 -48.74 21.98 -28.83
C LEU A 884 -50.03 21.14 -28.90
N CYS A 885 -50.18 20.19 -27.99
CA CYS A 885 -51.43 19.50 -27.72
C CYS A 885 -52.18 20.18 -26.57
N ASN A 886 -53.25 20.92 -26.88
CA ASN A 886 -54.00 21.66 -25.87
C ASN A 886 -54.70 20.74 -24.84
N THR A 887 -55.03 19.50 -25.19
CA THR A 887 -55.67 18.57 -24.25
C THR A 887 -54.72 18.09 -23.16
N THR A 888 -53.46 17.81 -23.52
CA THR A 888 -52.45 17.30 -22.58
C THR A 888 -51.53 18.40 -22.05
N GLN A 889 -51.66 19.63 -22.56
CA GLN A 889 -50.80 20.78 -22.25
C GLN A 889 -49.31 20.49 -22.49
N ARG A 890 -49.00 19.62 -23.47
CA ARG A 890 -47.65 19.17 -23.81
C ARG A 890 -47.32 19.43 -25.27
N PHE A 891 -46.06 19.71 -25.54
CA PHE A 891 -45.52 19.75 -26.90
C PHE A 891 -45.06 18.36 -27.32
N ILE A 892 -45.45 17.92 -28.51
CA ILE A 892 -45.09 16.61 -29.08
C ILE A 892 -44.60 16.76 -30.52
N ARG A 893 -43.72 15.85 -30.96
CA ARG A 893 -43.33 15.76 -32.37
C ARG A 893 -44.46 15.13 -33.19
N SER A 894 -44.78 15.72 -34.34
CA SER A 894 -45.85 15.22 -35.22
C SER A 894 -45.30 14.34 -36.33
N SER A 895 -45.88 13.15 -36.52
CA SER A 895 -45.53 12.23 -37.61
C SER A 895 -46.05 12.66 -38.99
N LYS A 896 -46.88 13.70 -39.05
CA LYS A 896 -47.56 14.16 -40.28
C LYS A 896 -46.86 15.33 -40.99
N VAL A 897 -45.84 15.92 -40.37
CA VAL A 897 -45.08 17.06 -40.93
C VAL A 897 -43.64 16.60 -41.18
N PRO A 898 -43.06 16.82 -42.37
CA PRO A 898 -41.66 16.48 -42.64
C PRO A 898 -40.75 17.22 -41.65
N HIS A 899 -39.91 16.49 -40.94
CA HIS A 899 -38.96 17.07 -39.99
C HIS A 899 -37.91 17.92 -40.72
N VAL A 900 -37.62 19.10 -40.18
CA VAL A 900 -36.44 19.85 -40.60
C VAL A 900 -35.22 19.09 -40.08
N PRO A 901 -34.30 18.60 -40.95
CA PRO A 901 -33.14 17.85 -40.51
C PRO A 901 -32.21 18.77 -39.72
N VAL A 902 -31.93 18.39 -38.47
CA VAL A 902 -30.96 19.09 -37.60
C VAL A 902 -29.67 18.28 -37.60
N GLN A 903 -28.56 18.90 -37.98
CA GLN A 903 -27.24 18.29 -37.81
C GLN A 903 -26.84 18.43 -36.34
N LYS A 904 -26.78 17.31 -35.62
CA LYS A 904 -26.34 17.26 -34.23
C LYS A 904 -24.93 16.68 -34.13
N PRO A 905 -24.12 17.14 -33.17
CA PRO A 905 -22.84 16.50 -32.88
C PRO A 905 -23.06 15.06 -32.41
N SER A 906 -22.06 14.21 -32.59
CA SER A 906 -22.10 12.83 -32.11
C SER A 906 -22.12 12.78 -30.58
N VAL A 907 -22.90 11.87 -30.00
CA VAL A 907 -22.93 11.66 -28.55
C VAL A 907 -21.54 11.29 -28.04
N PRO A 908 -20.98 11.99 -27.04
CA PRO A 908 -19.68 11.67 -26.49
C PRO A 908 -19.69 10.29 -25.80
N TYR A 909 -18.64 9.50 -26.05
CA TYR A 909 -18.44 8.23 -25.36
C TYR A 909 -17.81 8.48 -23.99
N ALA A 910 -18.39 7.89 -22.94
CA ALA A 910 -17.81 7.93 -21.60
C ALA A 910 -18.00 6.62 -20.86
N LYS A 911 -17.11 6.38 -19.89
CA LYS A 911 -17.19 5.26 -18.95
C LYS A 911 -18.50 5.32 -18.13
N PRO A 912 -19.01 4.17 -17.63
CA PRO A 912 -20.23 4.14 -16.82
C PRO A 912 -20.22 5.06 -15.60
N ASN A 913 -19.04 5.31 -15.02
CA ASN A 913 -18.86 6.17 -13.85
C ASN A 913 -19.12 7.66 -14.11
N PHE A 914 -19.02 8.13 -15.36
CA PHE A 914 -19.39 9.51 -15.75
C PHE A 914 -20.92 9.70 -15.84
N TYR A 915 -21.70 8.61 -15.75
CA TYR A 915 -23.16 8.66 -15.70
C TYR A 915 -23.66 8.49 -14.25
N CYS A 916 -24.00 7.27 -13.85
CA CYS A 916 -24.56 6.92 -12.52
C CYS A 916 -23.68 5.92 -11.75
N GLY A 917 -22.44 5.70 -12.18
CA GLY A 917 -21.51 4.78 -11.50
C GLY A 917 -21.38 3.44 -12.21
N THR A 918 -22.39 2.57 -12.07
CA THR A 918 -22.42 1.21 -12.65
C THR A 918 -23.32 1.11 -13.88
N GLN A 919 -23.18 0.04 -14.66
CA GLN A 919 -24.04 -0.19 -15.82
C GLN A 919 -25.50 -0.42 -15.42
N GLU A 920 -25.76 -1.11 -14.31
CA GLU A 920 -27.11 -1.35 -13.80
C GLU A 920 -27.81 -0.05 -13.39
N LEU A 921 -27.10 0.82 -12.67
CA LEU A 921 -27.62 2.13 -12.25
C LEU A 921 -27.86 3.05 -13.45
N ASN A 922 -26.99 2.99 -14.47
CA ASN A 922 -27.19 3.73 -15.71
C ASN A 922 -28.49 3.31 -16.41
N LEU A 923 -28.77 2.01 -16.49
CA LEU A 923 -30.01 1.49 -17.09
C LEU A 923 -31.26 1.90 -16.31
N ALA A 924 -31.19 1.90 -14.97
CA ALA A 924 -32.29 2.32 -14.12
C ALA A 924 -32.63 3.81 -14.30
N HIS A 925 -31.64 4.70 -14.18
CA HIS A 925 -31.83 6.14 -14.36
C HIS A 925 -32.16 6.51 -15.81
N GLN A 926 -31.62 5.78 -16.81
CA GLN A 926 -32.01 5.97 -18.20
C GLN A 926 -33.47 5.58 -18.45
N SER A 927 -33.99 4.55 -17.77
CA SER A 927 -35.40 4.16 -17.89
C SER A 927 -36.34 5.28 -17.41
N PHE A 928 -35.94 6.01 -16.36
CA PHE A 928 -36.62 7.24 -15.93
C PHE A 928 -36.53 8.34 -16.98
N ALA A 929 -35.33 8.65 -17.50
CA ALA A 929 -35.14 9.69 -18.51
C ALA A 929 -35.98 9.44 -19.78
N ARG A 930 -36.14 8.18 -20.20
CA ARG A 930 -36.96 7.79 -21.36
C ARG A 930 -38.42 8.24 -21.24
N LEU A 931 -38.98 8.30 -20.03
CA LEU A 931 -40.36 8.77 -19.78
C LEU A 931 -40.56 10.23 -20.20
N HIS A 932 -39.49 11.02 -20.20
CA HIS A 932 -39.49 12.46 -20.48
C HIS A 932 -38.97 12.81 -21.89
N SER A 933 -38.51 11.83 -22.68
CA SER A 933 -37.93 12.05 -24.01
C SER A 933 -38.96 12.37 -25.11
N GLY A 934 -40.19 11.83 -24.98
CA GLY A 934 -41.19 11.89 -26.06
C GLY A 934 -42.02 13.18 -26.13
N PHE A 935 -41.89 14.09 -25.17
CA PHE A 935 -42.66 15.33 -25.10
C PHE A 935 -41.89 16.42 -24.35
N PHE A 936 -42.33 17.67 -24.48
CA PHE A 936 -41.88 18.78 -23.64
C PHE A 936 -43.06 19.39 -22.88
N GLY A 937 -42.89 19.65 -21.58
CA GLY A 937 -43.93 20.22 -20.73
C GLY A 937 -43.40 20.79 -19.42
N VAL A 938 -44.25 20.83 -18.38
CA VAL A 938 -43.92 21.41 -17.06
C VAL A 938 -42.64 20.82 -16.43
N PRO A 939 -42.39 19.49 -16.43
CA PRO A 939 -41.17 18.92 -15.85
C PRO A 939 -39.89 19.49 -16.50
N HIS A 940 -39.87 19.60 -17.82
CA HIS A 940 -38.73 20.18 -18.56
C HIS A 940 -38.52 21.65 -18.25
N MET A 941 -39.60 22.40 -18.10
CA MET A 941 -39.53 23.81 -17.72
C MET A 941 -38.95 23.99 -16.31
N PHE A 942 -39.30 23.10 -15.37
CA PHE A 942 -38.72 23.09 -14.04
C PHE A 942 -37.21 22.84 -14.08
N SER A 943 -36.76 21.84 -14.84
CA SER A 943 -35.33 21.56 -15.05
C SER A 943 -34.58 22.76 -15.62
N ILE A 944 -35.16 23.47 -16.59
CA ILE A 944 -34.60 24.71 -17.17
C ILE A 944 -34.43 25.78 -16.09
N VAL A 945 -35.47 26.05 -15.30
CA VAL A 945 -35.42 27.09 -14.26
C VAL A 945 -34.40 26.74 -13.17
N LYS A 946 -34.33 25.48 -12.76
CA LYS A 946 -33.40 25.01 -11.73
C LYS A 946 -31.94 25.08 -12.18
N LEU A 947 -31.62 24.63 -13.40
CA LEU A 947 -30.25 24.58 -13.91
C LEU A 947 -29.71 25.96 -14.33
N LEU A 948 -30.56 26.85 -14.89
CA LEU A 948 -30.16 28.20 -15.29
C LEU A 948 -30.07 29.18 -14.12
N GLY A 949 -30.89 28.98 -13.10
CA GLY A 949 -31.02 29.86 -11.96
C GLY A 949 -31.54 31.26 -12.32
N SER A 950 -31.57 32.15 -11.33
CA SER A 950 -32.06 33.54 -11.50
C SER A 950 -31.16 34.43 -12.36
N ARG A 951 -29.90 34.03 -12.57
CA ARG A 951 -28.89 34.83 -13.26
C ARG A 951 -28.98 34.77 -14.78
N SER A 952 -29.16 33.57 -15.34
CA SER A 952 -29.13 33.34 -16.80
C SER A 952 -30.52 33.33 -17.43
N LEU A 953 -31.56 33.12 -16.61
CA LEU A 953 -32.95 33.07 -17.07
C LEU A 953 -33.43 34.38 -17.74
N PRO A 954 -33.12 35.59 -17.23
CA PRO A 954 -33.54 36.85 -17.86
C PRO A 954 -32.98 37.02 -19.29
N TRP A 955 -31.75 36.55 -19.52
CA TRP A 955 -31.14 36.59 -20.84
C TRP A 955 -31.89 35.69 -21.84
N LEU A 956 -32.28 34.48 -21.41
CA LEU A 956 -33.08 33.57 -22.25
C LEU A 956 -34.45 34.17 -22.61
N ILE A 957 -35.11 34.80 -21.64
CA ILE A 957 -36.39 35.51 -21.87
C ILE A 957 -36.20 36.62 -22.91
N ARG A 958 -35.13 37.41 -22.79
CA ARG A 958 -34.82 38.46 -23.76
C ARG A 958 -34.61 37.89 -25.17
N ALA A 959 -33.85 36.81 -25.31
CA ALA A 959 -33.62 36.17 -26.60
C ALA A 959 -34.92 35.69 -27.26
N LEU A 960 -35.85 35.12 -26.47
CA LEU A 960 -37.17 34.70 -26.93
C LEU A 960 -38.03 35.89 -27.40
N LEU A 961 -38.01 37.02 -26.67
CA LEU A 961 -38.73 38.24 -27.04
C LEU A 961 -38.17 38.88 -28.31
N ASP A 962 -36.83 38.96 -28.42
CA ASP A 962 -36.15 39.46 -29.62
C ASP A 962 -36.51 38.59 -30.84
N HIS A 963 -36.65 37.28 -30.67
CA HIS A 963 -37.11 36.39 -31.74
C HIS A 963 -38.57 36.63 -32.16
N ILE A 964 -39.49 36.80 -31.20
CA ILE A 964 -40.88 37.18 -31.51
C ILE A 964 -40.89 38.48 -32.30
N SER A 965 -40.14 39.50 -31.86
CA SER A 965 -40.06 40.79 -32.54
C SER A 965 -39.57 40.64 -33.98
N ASN A 966 -38.46 39.92 -34.20
CA ASN A 966 -37.90 39.66 -35.52
C ASN A 966 -38.86 38.87 -36.44
N LYS A 967 -39.60 37.89 -35.88
CA LYS A 967 -40.59 37.12 -36.65
C LYS A 967 -41.80 37.97 -37.02
N LEU A 968 -42.29 38.82 -36.12
CA LEU A 968 -43.38 39.76 -36.41
C LEU A 968 -43.01 40.73 -37.54
N THR A 969 -41.81 41.34 -37.49
CA THR A 969 -41.35 42.23 -38.57
C THR A 969 -41.18 41.51 -39.90
N THR A 970 -40.87 40.20 -39.89
CA THR A 970 -40.78 39.38 -41.11
C THR A 970 -42.16 39.00 -41.64
N LEU A 971 -43.11 38.68 -40.76
CA LEU A 971 -44.47 38.27 -41.12
C LEU A 971 -45.35 39.43 -41.57
N GLU A 972 -45.16 40.64 -41.02
CA GLU A 972 -45.94 41.83 -41.32
C GLU A 972 -46.10 42.08 -42.83
N PRO A 973 -45.04 42.20 -43.66
CA PRO A 973 -45.19 42.41 -45.10
C PRO A 973 -45.87 41.23 -45.82
N MET A 974 -45.70 39.99 -45.34
CA MET A 974 -46.37 38.82 -45.91
C MET A 974 -47.87 38.81 -45.61
N ILE A 975 -48.26 39.24 -44.40
CA ILE A 975 -49.65 39.37 -43.99
C ILE A 975 -50.31 40.54 -44.73
N THR A 976 -49.64 41.70 -44.85
CA THR A 976 -50.14 42.83 -45.64
C THR A 976 -50.32 42.44 -47.11
N GLY A 977 -49.36 41.70 -47.69
CA GLY A 977 -49.48 41.18 -49.06
C GLY A 977 -50.61 40.14 -49.23
N LEU A 978 -50.91 39.34 -48.19
CA LEU A 978 -52.10 38.48 -48.17
C LEU A 978 -53.39 39.29 -48.07
N GLN A 979 -53.40 40.34 -47.25
CA GLN A 979 -54.55 41.23 -47.06
C GLN A 979 -54.93 41.94 -48.38
N GLU A 980 -53.95 42.38 -49.16
CA GLU A 980 -54.17 42.96 -50.48
C GLU A 980 -54.73 41.93 -51.49
N SER A 981 -54.44 40.64 -51.29
CA SER A 981 -54.95 39.55 -52.14
C SER A 981 -56.35 39.05 -51.77
N LEU A 982 -56.89 39.47 -50.62
CA LEU A 982 -58.24 39.14 -50.19
C LEU A 982 -59.29 40.05 -50.86
N PRO A 983 -60.50 39.54 -51.15
CA PRO A 983 -61.58 40.37 -51.68
C PRO A 983 -61.98 41.47 -50.66
N LYS A 984 -62.15 42.71 -51.15
CA LYS A 984 -62.47 43.89 -50.32
C LYS A 984 -63.75 43.76 -49.48
N SER A 985 -64.66 42.86 -49.86
CA SER A 985 -65.85 42.50 -49.09
C SER A 985 -66.35 41.12 -49.53
N ILE A 986 -66.63 40.23 -48.57
CA ILE A 986 -67.38 38.99 -48.79
C ILE A 986 -68.80 39.25 -48.28
N GLY A 987 -69.79 39.25 -49.18
CA GLY A 987 -71.21 39.35 -48.80
C GLY A 987 -71.70 38.09 -48.08
N LEU A 988 -72.77 38.21 -47.28
CA LEU A 988 -73.44 37.05 -46.68
C LEU A 988 -73.88 36.06 -47.78
N LEU A 989 -73.52 34.79 -47.62
CA LEU A 989 -73.79 33.76 -48.63
C LEU A 989 -75.30 33.51 -48.74
N PRO A 990 -75.89 33.49 -49.96
CA PRO A 990 -77.31 33.22 -50.15
C PRO A 990 -77.67 31.80 -49.67
N PHE A 991 -78.73 31.67 -48.87
CA PHE A 991 -79.16 30.38 -48.31
C PHE A 991 -79.70 29.41 -49.38
N ASP A 992 -80.16 29.95 -50.52
CA ASP A 992 -80.84 29.23 -51.59
C ASP A 992 -79.97 28.20 -52.33
N GLY A 993 -78.63 28.30 -52.20
CA GLY A 993 -77.67 27.43 -52.89
C GLY A 993 -77.26 26.16 -52.15
N GLY A 994 -77.72 25.94 -50.91
CA GLY A 994 -77.28 24.84 -50.05
C GLY A 994 -75.79 24.87 -49.68
N VAL A 995 -75.34 23.97 -48.78
CA VAL A 995 -73.95 23.92 -48.30
C VAL A 995 -72.94 23.75 -49.45
N THR A 996 -73.30 23.03 -50.50
CA THR A 996 -72.45 22.79 -51.68
C THR A 996 -72.33 24.02 -52.58
N GLY A 997 -73.40 24.81 -52.77
CA GLY A 997 -73.36 26.08 -53.50
C GLY A 997 -72.59 27.16 -52.75
N CYS A 998 -72.80 27.27 -51.44
CA CYS A 998 -72.03 28.14 -50.56
C CYS A 998 -70.54 27.78 -50.56
N MET A 999 -70.19 26.48 -50.48
CA MET A 999 -68.79 26.04 -50.53
C MET A 999 -68.13 26.31 -51.89
N ARG A 1000 -68.89 26.27 -52.99
CA ARG A 1000 -68.39 26.63 -54.33
C ARG A 1000 -68.09 28.13 -54.42
N LEU A 1001 -69.02 28.98 -53.98
CA LEU A 1001 -68.83 30.43 -53.92
C LEU A 1001 -67.64 30.82 -53.04
N VAL A 1002 -67.51 30.19 -51.86
CA VAL A 1002 -66.36 30.40 -50.97
C VAL A 1002 -65.06 29.97 -51.66
N LYS A 1003 -65.03 28.83 -52.37
CA LYS A 1003 -63.84 28.39 -53.12
C LYS A 1003 -63.49 29.31 -54.30
N GLU A 1004 -64.48 29.88 -54.98
CA GLU A 1004 -64.28 30.82 -56.09
C GLU A 1004 -63.80 32.19 -55.60
N HIS A 1005 -64.34 32.69 -54.47
CA HIS A 1005 -63.93 33.95 -53.85
C HIS A 1005 -62.62 33.86 -53.05
N LEU A 1006 -62.27 32.69 -52.53
CA LEU A 1006 -61.05 32.42 -51.75
C LEU A 1006 -60.04 31.58 -52.55
N ASN A 1007 -59.68 32.06 -53.74
CA ASN A 1007 -58.70 31.46 -54.65
C ASN A 1007 -57.22 31.66 -54.22
N TRP A 1008 -56.96 32.28 -53.06
CA TRP A 1008 -55.65 32.38 -52.41
C TRP A 1008 -54.98 31.03 -52.11
N GLY A 1009 -55.76 29.94 -52.11
CA GLY A 1009 -55.28 28.57 -51.89
C GLY A 1009 -54.30 28.03 -52.94
N THR A 1010 -54.05 28.74 -54.04
CA THR A 1010 -53.11 28.35 -55.10
C THR A 1010 -51.64 28.71 -54.83
N LYS A 1011 -51.36 29.61 -53.86
CA LYS A 1011 -50.00 29.95 -53.41
C LYS A 1011 -49.64 29.15 -52.14
N SER A 1012 -49.31 27.85 -52.29
CA SER A 1012 -49.10 26.96 -51.14
C SER A 1012 -47.93 27.36 -50.25
N GLU A 1013 -46.88 27.95 -50.81
CA GLU A 1013 -45.63 28.28 -50.11
C GLU A 1013 -45.78 29.47 -49.14
N LEU A 1014 -46.43 30.54 -49.58
CA LEU A 1014 -46.63 31.74 -48.76
C LEU A 1014 -47.61 31.47 -47.59
N LYS A 1015 -48.61 30.62 -47.85
CA LYS A 1015 -49.51 30.09 -46.80
C LYS A 1015 -48.76 29.25 -45.78
N SER A 1016 -47.88 28.35 -46.21
CA SER A 1016 -47.09 27.53 -45.28
C SER A 1016 -46.13 28.37 -44.45
N GLU A 1017 -45.53 29.42 -45.02
CA GLU A 1017 -44.59 30.28 -44.30
C GLU A 1017 -45.28 31.11 -43.22
N VAL A 1018 -46.42 31.73 -43.55
CA VAL A 1018 -47.21 32.52 -42.59
C VAL A 1018 -47.76 31.63 -41.48
N LEU A 1019 -48.29 30.45 -41.80
CA LEU A 1019 -48.78 29.51 -40.77
C LEU A 1019 -47.65 28.98 -39.89
N ARG A 1020 -46.44 28.74 -40.45
CA ARG A 1020 -45.26 28.35 -39.68
C ARG A 1020 -44.82 29.46 -38.74
N GLY A 1021 -44.71 30.70 -39.22
CA GLY A 1021 -44.33 31.84 -38.39
C GLY A 1021 -45.34 32.13 -37.26
N ILE A 1022 -46.65 32.06 -37.53
CA ILE A 1022 -47.68 32.21 -36.48
C ILE A 1022 -47.58 31.07 -35.45
N LYS A 1023 -47.36 29.84 -35.91
CA LYS A 1023 -47.18 28.67 -35.02
C LYS A 1023 -45.94 28.81 -34.14
N GLU A 1024 -44.83 29.31 -34.67
CA GLU A 1024 -43.60 29.56 -33.89
C GLU A 1024 -43.85 30.62 -32.82
N ILE A 1025 -44.46 31.76 -33.16
CA ILE A 1025 -44.83 32.81 -32.19
C ILE A 1025 -45.75 32.25 -31.10
N GLY A 1026 -46.80 31.52 -31.48
CA GLY A 1026 -47.71 30.88 -30.54
C GLY A 1026 -47.03 29.87 -29.62
N SER A 1027 -46.03 29.14 -30.14
CA SER A 1027 -45.24 28.18 -29.36
C SER A 1027 -44.35 28.88 -28.33
N VAL A 1028 -43.72 30.01 -28.68
CA VAL A 1028 -42.93 30.81 -27.73
C VAL A 1028 -43.82 31.43 -26.66
N LEU A 1029 -44.98 31.99 -27.02
CA LEU A 1029 -45.93 32.57 -26.05
C LEU A 1029 -46.41 31.52 -25.04
N TYR A 1030 -46.78 30.33 -25.52
CA TYR A 1030 -47.20 29.25 -24.62
C TYR A 1030 -46.02 28.72 -23.79
N TRP A 1031 -44.81 28.64 -24.36
CA TRP A 1031 -43.60 28.28 -23.60
C TRP A 1031 -43.33 29.29 -22.47
N MET A 1032 -43.48 30.60 -22.72
CA MET A 1032 -43.41 31.63 -21.69
C MET A 1032 -44.55 31.50 -20.66
N GLY A 1033 -45.75 31.08 -21.08
CA GLY A 1033 -46.84 30.75 -20.17
C GLY A 1033 -46.52 29.55 -19.26
N LEU A 1034 -45.86 28.51 -19.77
CA LEU A 1034 -45.36 27.41 -18.94
C LEU A 1034 -44.28 27.88 -17.96
N LEU A 1035 -43.40 28.78 -18.39
CA LEU A 1035 -42.39 29.39 -17.52
C LEU A 1035 -43.06 30.20 -16.40
N ASP A 1036 -44.07 31.00 -16.73
CA ASP A 1036 -44.85 31.76 -15.75
C ASP A 1036 -45.52 30.80 -14.75
N ILE A 1037 -46.19 29.74 -15.19
CA ILE A 1037 -46.76 28.73 -14.28
C ILE A 1037 -45.72 28.16 -13.31
N VAL A 1038 -44.52 27.83 -13.79
CA VAL A 1038 -43.45 27.27 -12.94
C VAL A 1038 -42.90 28.32 -11.96
N LEU A 1039 -42.77 29.59 -12.38
CA LEU A 1039 -42.32 30.68 -11.52
C LEU A 1039 -43.40 31.12 -10.52
N VAL A 1040 -44.67 31.11 -10.92
CA VAL A 1040 -45.84 31.43 -10.09
C VAL A 1040 -46.13 30.33 -9.07
N VAL A 1041 -46.01 29.05 -9.43
CA VAL A 1041 -46.09 27.94 -8.45
C VAL A 1041 -44.99 28.04 -7.38
N LYS A 1042 -43.87 28.72 -7.68
CA LYS A 1042 -42.82 29.07 -6.72
C LYS A 1042 -43.19 30.22 -5.77
N VAL A 1043 -44.27 30.96 -6.05
CA VAL A 1043 -44.68 32.20 -5.35
C VAL A 1043 -46.10 32.12 -4.73
N GLU A 1044 -47.06 31.43 -5.37
CA GLU A 1044 -48.50 31.57 -5.05
C GLU A 1044 -49.02 30.75 -3.87
N PHE A 1045 -48.26 29.87 -3.24
CA PHE A 1045 -48.70 29.23 -1.99
C PHE A 1045 -48.46 30.07 -0.72
N SER A 1046 -48.31 31.39 -0.86
CA SER A 1046 -48.34 32.32 0.27
C SER A 1046 -49.74 32.86 0.61
N VAL A 1047 -50.76 32.74 -0.25
CA VAL A 1047 -52.12 33.22 0.05
C VAL A 1047 -53.18 32.46 -0.78
N SER A 1048 -54.15 31.82 -0.11
CA SER A 1048 -55.39 31.22 -0.64
C SER A 1048 -55.37 29.74 -1.04
N GLY A 1049 -56.23 28.97 -0.36
CA GLY A 1049 -56.66 27.65 -0.79
C GLY A 1049 -57.98 27.72 -1.57
N HIS A 1050 -58.02 27.16 -2.79
CA HIS A 1050 -59.00 26.16 -3.28
C HIS A 1050 -58.89 25.96 -4.81
N LEU A 1051 -59.16 24.71 -5.25
CA LEU A 1051 -59.43 24.16 -6.61
C LEU A 1051 -58.29 23.87 -7.60
N ASN A 1052 -57.84 22.61 -7.67
CA ASN A 1052 -58.30 21.59 -8.65
C ASN A 1052 -57.49 20.27 -8.52
N LEU A 1053 -58.20 19.14 -8.39
CA LEU A 1053 -57.70 17.87 -7.81
C LEU A 1053 -57.08 16.87 -8.81
N ILE A 1054 -56.80 17.24 -10.07
CA ILE A 1054 -56.36 16.25 -11.09
C ILE A 1054 -54.87 16.38 -11.47
N VAL A 1055 -54.19 17.42 -10.99
CA VAL A 1055 -52.73 17.64 -11.19
C VAL A 1055 -51.93 17.40 -9.89
N ALA A 1056 -52.58 17.00 -8.79
CA ALA A 1056 -52.00 17.09 -7.45
C ALA A 1056 -51.03 15.96 -7.04
N ILE A 1057 -50.98 14.83 -7.76
CA ILE A 1057 -50.32 13.62 -7.22
C ILE A 1057 -48.82 13.53 -7.55
N SER A 1058 -48.35 14.06 -8.69
CA SER A 1058 -46.90 14.16 -8.98
C SER A 1058 -46.27 15.46 -8.48
N HIS A 1059 -47.09 16.38 -7.95
CA HIS A 1059 -46.67 17.70 -7.48
C HIS A 1059 -46.49 17.75 -5.95
N ALA A 1060 -46.69 16.64 -5.22
CA ALA A 1060 -46.74 16.64 -3.76
C ALA A 1060 -45.37 16.56 -3.06
N GLU A 1061 -44.40 15.81 -3.59
CA GLU A 1061 -43.10 15.61 -2.91
C GLU A 1061 -42.15 16.81 -3.01
N GLN A 1062 -42.16 17.55 -4.13
CA GLN A 1062 -41.33 18.76 -4.28
C GLN A 1062 -42.00 20.04 -3.77
N ARG A 1063 -43.30 20.00 -3.46
CA ARG A 1063 -43.99 21.05 -2.68
C ARG A 1063 -43.44 21.16 -1.26
N GLU A 1064 -42.85 20.09 -0.73
CA GLU A 1064 -42.42 20.03 0.65
C GLU A 1064 -41.11 20.79 0.86
N VAL A 1065 -40.11 20.67 -0.03
CA VAL A 1065 -38.74 21.19 0.21
C VAL A 1065 -38.63 22.72 0.15
N ASP A 1066 -39.18 23.37 -0.86
CA ASP A 1066 -39.14 24.84 -0.99
C ASP A 1066 -40.05 25.51 0.06
N THR A 1067 -41.23 24.92 0.33
CA THR A 1067 -42.13 25.35 1.40
C THR A 1067 -41.49 25.12 2.76
N TRP A 1068 -40.78 24.00 2.97
CA TRP A 1068 -40.05 23.68 4.20
C TRP A 1068 -38.87 24.63 4.40
N HIS A 1069 -38.07 24.93 3.38
CA HIS A 1069 -37.01 25.93 3.45
C HIS A 1069 -37.57 27.32 3.78
N PHE A 1070 -38.70 27.71 3.19
CA PHE A 1070 -39.40 28.93 3.55
C PHE A 1070 -39.95 28.88 4.99
N MET A 1071 -40.62 27.81 5.41
CA MET A 1071 -41.14 27.65 6.78
C MET A 1071 -40.00 27.60 7.82
N GLN A 1072 -38.83 27.12 7.45
CA GLN A 1072 -37.63 27.13 8.29
C GLN A 1072 -36.98 28.50 8.39
N THR A 1073 -37.00 29.29 7.32
CA THR A 1073 -36.41 30.64 7.26
C THR A 1073 -37.37 31.74 7.73
N ALA A 1074 -38.68 31.55 7.61
CA ALA A 1074 -39.73 32.48 7.99
C ALA A 1074 -39.62 32.97 9.45
N PRO A 1075 -39.36 32.12 10.45
CA PRO A 1075 -39.13 32.58 11.82
C PRO A 1075 -37.92 33.52 11.96
N TRP A 1076 -36.85 33.29 11.20
CA TRP A 1076 -35.64 34.12 11.19
C TRP A 1076 -35.86 35.47 10.49
N LEU A 1077 -36.83 35.53 9.58
CA LEU A 1077 -37.31 36.76 8.92
C LEU A 1077 -38.39 37.49 9.73
N GLY A 1078 -38.84 36.90 10.85
CA GLY A 1078 -39.85 37.48 11.74
C GLY A 1078 -41.28 37.25 11.28
N LEU A 1079 -41.51 36.29 10.37
CA LEU A 1079 -42.82 35.90 9.84
C LEU A 1079 -43.34 34.72 10.67
N LEU A 1080 -44.45 34.92 11.39
CA LEU A 1080 -45.11 33.88 12.19
C LEU A 1080 -46.53 33.61 11.65
N PRO A 1081 -46.96 32.34 11.53
CA PRO A 1081 -48.32 32.03 11.10
C PRO A 1081 -49.34 32.34 12.21
N SER A 1082 -50.37 33.14 11.92
CA SER A 1082 -51.54 33.35 12.79
C SER A 1082 -52.51 32.15 12.71
N ALA A 1083 -53.38 32.01 13.72
CA ALA A 1083 -54.42 30.98 13.77
C ALA A 1083 -55.39 31.01 12.56
N ASP A 1084 -55.48 32.15 11.88
CA ASP A 1084 -56.33 32.37 10.70
C ASP A 1084 -55.56 32.26 9.37
N GLY A 1085 -54.28 31.86 9.39
CA GLY A 1085 -53.42 31.75 8.20
C GLY A 1085 -52.84 33.07 7.69
N GLN A 1086 -53.03 34.19 8.40
CA GLN A 1086 -52.37 35.47 8.09
C GLN A 1086 -50.96 35.55 8.70
N VAL A 1087 -50.01 36.18 8.01
CA VAL A 1087 -48.62 36.32 8.47
C VAL A 1087 -48.53 37.48 9.47
N LEU A 1088 -48.07 37.20 10.70
CA LEU A 1088 -47.78 38.18 11.74
C LEU A 1088 -46.28 38.49 11.76
N HIS A 1089 -45.91 39.77 11.82
CA HIS A 1089 -44.53 40.18 12.06
C HIS A 1089 -44.22 40.18 13.56
N SER A 1090 -43.12 39.55 13.97
CA SER A 1090 -42.84 39.28 15.38
C SER A 1090 -42.37 40.50 16.21
N GLN A 1091 -42.01 41.65 15.62
CA GLN A 1091 -41.65 42.87 16.35
C GLN A 1091 -41.95 44.17 15.55
N ASP A 1092 -42.40 45.23 16.24
CA ASP A 1092 -42.63 46.61 15.73
C ASP A 1092 -41.33 47.38 15.36
N GLY A 1093 -40.18 46.74 15.49
CA GLY A 1093 -38.86 47.37 15.43
C GLY A 1093 -38.07 47.14 14.15
N GLY A 1094 -38.68 47.20 12.96
CA GLY A 1094 -38.03 47.37 11.64
C GLY A 1094 -37.03 46.30 11.12
N ASP A 1095 -36.26 45.65 11.99
CA ASP A 1095 -35.23 44.66 11.68
C ASP A 1095 -35.75 43.23 11.91
N SER A 1096 -35.37 42.29 11.05
CA SER A 1096 -35.70 40.88 11.22
C SER A 1096 -34.92 40.24 12.40
N PRO A 1097 -35.43 39.16 13.02
CA PRO A 1097 -34.75 38.46 14.13
C PRO A 1097 -33.30 38.06 13.84
N ILE A 1098 -32.99 37.68 12.60
CA ILE A 1098 -31.60 37.38 12.19
C ILE A 1098 -30.72 38.63 12.18
N VAL A 1099 -31.23 39.77 11.72
CA VAL A 1099 -30.53 41.05 11.69
C VAL A 1099 -30.30 41.57 13.12
N SER A 1100 -31.31 41.48 13.98
CA SER A 1100 -31.18 41.91 15.38
C SER A 1100 -30.20 41.03 16.16
N LEU A 1101 -30.17 39.71 15.88
CA LEU A 1101 -29.21 38.77 16.45
C LEU A 1101 -27.77 39.13 16.07
N PHE A 1102 -27.48 39.28 14.77
CA PHE A 1102 -26.11 39.59 14.32
C PHE A 1102 -25.65 41.00 14.72
N LYS A 1103 -26.56 41.99 14.79
CA LYS A 1103 -26.28 43.31 15.38
C LYS A 1103 -25.92 43.21 16.87
N SER A 1104 -26.69 42.44 17.63
CA SER A 1104 -26.48 42.24 19.07
C SER A 1104 -25.20 41.48 19.37
N VAL A 1105 -24.90 40.43 18.61
CA VAL A 1105 -23.64 39.65 18.71
C VAL A 1105 -22.44 40.53 18.38
N THR A 1106 -22.55 41.35 17.33
CA THR A 1106 -21.49 42.29 16.94
C THR A 1106 -21.24 43.34 18.03
N ALA A 1107 -22.30 43.93 18.59
CA ALA A 1107 -22.18 44.87 19.71
C ALA A 1107 -21.58 44.22 20.98
N ALA A 1108 -21.94 42.97 21.29
CA ALA A 1108 -21.43 42.23 22.45
C ALA A 1108 -19.95 41.82 22.29
N ILE A 1109 -19.48 41.53 21.08
CA ILE A 1109 -18.08 41.18 20.82
C ILE A 1109 -17.19 42.42 20.75
N LEU A 1110 -17.68 43.52 20.16
CA LEU A 1110 -16.97 44.81 20.10
C LEU A 1110 -16.75 45.44 21.49
N SER A 1111 -17.54 45.05 22.49
CA SER A 1111 -17.35 45.49 23.89
C SER A 1111 -16.29 44.68 24.67
N LYS A 1112 -15.76 43.57 24.11
CA LYS A 1112 -14.69 42.78 24.72
C LYS A 1112 -13.31 43.19 24.16
N PRO A 1113 -12.34 43.62 25.00
CA PRO A 1113 -11.06 44.16 24.54
C PRO A 1113 -10.04 43.13 23.98
N GLY A 1114 -10.41 41.85 23.84
CA GLY A 1114 -9.52 40.76 23.40
C GLY A 1114 -9.85 40.12 22.05
N CYS A 1115 -10.70 40.74 21.21
CA CYS A 1115 -11.10 40.15 19.92
C CYS A 1115 -10.06 40.45 18.82
N PRO A 1116 -9.45 39.44 18.17
CA PRO A 1116 -8.39 39.64 17.18
C PRO A 1116 -8.89 40.15 15.82
N ASN A 1117 -10.18 40.02 15.48
CA ASN A 1117 -10.70 40.45 14.17
C ASN A 1117 -12.14 41.04 14.23
N PRO A 1118 -12.31 42.27 14.75
CA PRO A 1118 -13.62 42.92 14.93
C PRO A 1118 -14.32 43.30 13.61
N THR A 1119 -13.56 43.44 12.51
CA THR A 1119 -14.09 43.80 11.19
C THR A 1119 -14.95 42.69 10.58
N SER A 1120 -14.60 41.42 10.79
CA SER A 1120 -15.36 40.25 10.33
C SER A 1120 -16.81 40.24 10.82
N PHE A 1121 -17.03 40.59 12.10
CA PHE A 1121 -18.38 40.62 12.70
C PHE A 1121 -19.22 41.80 12.19
N ASN A 1122 -18.60 42.95 11.95
CA ASN A 1122 -19.27 44.07 11.26
C ASN A 1122 -19.66 43.68 9.82
N THR A 1123 -18.81 42.96 9.10
CA THR A 1123 -19.13 42.45 7.76
C THR A 1123 -20.27 41.44 7.81
N LEU A 1124 -20.27 40.50 8.77
CA LEU A 1124 -21.37 39.55 8.99
C LEU A 1124 -22.69 40.25 9.32
N SER A 1125 -22.66 41.30 10.16
CA SER A 1125 -23.85 42.10 10.47
C SER A 1125 -24.41 42.81 9.23
N LYS A 1126 -23.54 43.43 8.41
CA LYS A 1126 -23.95 44.09 7.16
C LYS A 1126 -24.43 43.09 6.11
N GLN A 1127 -23.84 41.89 6.05
CA GLN A 1127 -24.30 40.80 5.19
C GLN A 1127 -25.66 40.26 5.65
N ALA A 1128 -25.90 40.17 6.96
CA ALA A 1128 -27.20 39.79 7.50
C ALA A 1128 -28.27 40.85 7.21
N GLU A 1129 -27.94 42.15 7.30
CA GLU A 1129 -28.81 43.24 6.85
C GLU A 1129 -29.13 43.12 5.36
N ALA A 1130 -28.11 42.94 4.52
CA ALA A 1130 -28.28 42.76 3.08
C ALA A 1130 -29.13 41.53 2.76
N ALA A 1131 -28.86 40.37 3.37
CA ALA A 1131 -29.62 39.13 3.17
C ALA A 1131 -31.06 39.22 3.70
N GLY A 1132 -31.28 39.89 4.83
CA GLY A 1132 -32.61 40.16 5.38
C GLY A 1132 -33.42 41.12 4.50
N THR A 1133 -32.77 42.09 3.87
CA THR A 1133 -33.40 42.92 2.84
C THR A 1133 -33.59 42.15 1.53
N GLU A 1134 -32.62 41.37 1.04
CA GLU A 1134 -32.69 40.59 -0.20
C GLU A 1134 -33.75 39.50 -0.14
N SER A 1135 -33.97 38.84 0.99
CA SER A 1135 -35.06 37.84 1.12
C SER A 1135 -36.44 38.49 1.12
N ASN A 1136 -36.59 39.65 1.77
CA ASN A 1136 -37.79 40.49 1.69
C ASN A 1136 -37.98 41.14 0.30
N ILE A 1137 -36.87 41.51 -0.35
CA ILE A 1137 -36.83 42.12 -1.69
C ILE A 1137 -37.01 41.05 -2.75
N GLN A 1138 -36.54 39.81 -2.61
CA GLN A 1138 -36.79 38.72 -3.55
C GLN A 1138 -38.27 38.34 -3.54
N PHE A 1139 -38.91 38.38 -2.36
CA PHE A 1139 -40.37 38.27 -2.22
C PHE A 1139 -41.08 39.44 -2.92
N PHE A 1140 -40.61 40.67 -2.74
CA PHE A 1140 -41.19 41.86 -3.37
C PHE A 1140 -40.91 41.94 -4.88
N ILE A 1141 -39.73 41.55 -5.34
CA ILE A 1141 -39.24 41.55 -6.73
C ILE A 1141 -39.90 40.41 -7.49
N ASN A 1142 -40.10 39.23 -6.92
CA ASN A 1142 -40.86 38.17 -7.58
C ASN A 1142 -42.33 38.58 -7.78
N SER A 1143 -42.92 39.31 -6.82
CA SER A 1143 -44.25 39.94 -6.94
C SER A 1143 -44.27 41.12 -7.93
N LEU A 1144 -43.20 41.93 -7.99
CA LEU A 1144 -43.09 43.07 -8.90
C LEU A 1144 -42.81 42.62 -10.34
N TYR A 1145 -41.96 41.60 -10.55
CA TYR A 1145 -41.71 40.99 -11.85
C TYR A 1145 -42.97 40.31 -12.38
N LEU A 1146 -43.78 39.67 -11.53
CA LEU A 1146 -45.09 39.15 -11.93
C LEU A 1146 -46.02 40.26 -12.42
N ASN A 1147 -46.07 41.39 -11.71
CA ASN A 1147 -46.92 42.52 -12.10
C ASN A 1147 -46.38 43.27 -13.32
N ILE A 1148 -45.06 43.38 -13.46
CA ILE A 1148 -44.41 44.01 -14.61
C ILE A 1148 -44.55 43.11 -15.84
N ILE A 1149 -44.31 41.80 -15.74
CA ILE A 1149 -44.48 40.84 -16.83
C ILE A 1149 -45.96 40.70 -17.19
N ASN A 1150 -46.89 40.59 -16.25
CA ASN A 1150 -48.32 40.56 -16.57
C ASN A 1150 -48.80 41.88 -17.16
N SER A 1151 -48.29 43.02 -16.69
CA SER A 1151 -48.58 44.34 -17.29
C SER A 1151 -47.93 44.49 -18.67
N TRP A 1152 -46.73 43.96 -18.89
CA TRP A 1152 -46.01 44.01 -20.17
C TRP A 1152 -46.60 43.05 -21.19
N VAL A 1153 -46.94 41.84 -20.79
CA VAL A 1153 -47.65 40.83 -21.61
C VAL A 1153 -49.06 41.33 -21.90
N ALA A 1154 -49.77 41.95 -20.96
CA ALA A 1154 -51.07 42.57 -21.23
C ALA A 1154 -50.96 43.82 -22.13
N GLN A 1155 -49.89 44.63 -22.01
CA GLN A 1155 -49.61 45.75 -22.90
C GLN A 1155 -49.16 45.30 -24.29
N MET A 1156 -48.35 44.26 -24.41
CA MET A 1156 -47.93 43.67 -25.68
C MET A 1156 -49.08 42.94 -26.35
N VAL A 1157 -49.91 42.18 -25.63
CA VAL A 1157 -51.14 41.61 -26.18
C VAL A 1157 -52.07 42.74 -26.64
N LYS A 1158 -52.19 43.84 -25.90
CA LYS A 1158 -52.91 45.04 -26.39
C LYS A 1158 -52.27 45.70 -27.61
N GLN A 1159 -50.95 45.76 -27.71
CA GLN A 1159 -50.26 46.41 -28.84
C GLN A 1159 -50.13 45.51 -30.08
N VAL A 1160 -50.10 44.19 -29.92
CA VAL A 1160 -49.98 43.19 -31.00
C VAL A 1160 -51.36 42.72 -31.49
N VAL A 1161 -52.39 42.72 -30.64
CA VAL A 1161 -53.76 42.34 -31.03
C VAL A 1161 -54.59 43.54 -31.49
N SER A 1162 -54.20 44.79 -31.19
CA SER A 1162 -54.95 45.96 -31.68
C SER A 1162 -54.84 46.24 -33.19
N PRO A 1163 -53.80 45.78 -33.93
CA PRO A 1163 -53.76 45.91 -35.39
C PRO A 1163 -54.10 44.64 -36.18
N LEU A 1164 -54.45 43.51 -35.53
CA LEU A 1164 -55.01 42.31 -36.16
C LEU A 1164 -56.54 42.31 -36.00
#